data_AF-A0A540MV40-F1
#
_entry.id   AF-A0A540MV40-F1
#
_cell.length_a   1.000
_cell.length_b   1.000
_cell.length_c   1.000
_cell.angle_alpha   90.00
_cell.angle_beta   90.00
_cell.angle_gamma   90.00
#
_symmetry.space_group_name_H-M   'P 1'
#
loop_
_entity.id
_entity.type
_entity.pdbx_description
1 polymer ?
#
loop_
_entity_poly.entity_id
_entity_poly.type
_entity_poly.pdbx_seq_one_letter_code
_entity_poly.pdbx_strand_id
1 'polypeptide(L)'
;MLSMIHRLCYIYMMIMANYLTAGALAIAHTNFSTDQSALLAFKAHITRDPQNILTANWSSASNSDICNWVGITCSARHHRVTALNLSHMGLAGVIALHLGNLSSLVELGLMNNSFHGPLPQELSSLRRLKAINFGNNNFMGTIPSWFGSFPKLQTIKLYGNYFSGFVPAAIFNLSALEIINLSRNQLSGSIPREIGNLTMVKGIYLDDNKFEELPNEIGSLGQLEELFVQDNALKGSAFVPVLNISSLTAFNLQGNNMSGSLPDNMCDHLSSIRRFYLTQNKLDGLIPSKLWQCKELRIFSLASNNFRGSIPKSLGNLTYLTTILLEENNLTGTIPEEIGDLPQLEALSLGFNNLNGVIPSKLFNNSMIREIALSFNQLSGSLPANIGLNVPNLEILRVARNNLVAGLLPNLSNASKLWELDMSVNSFTGFLPSTLCSLKNLECLLLYSNNLTIDVSTPQAASTLSCLFNLRNLIRLHLGDNPLNTTIPASNLSMSLLYVDLSFSNIRGNIPVDIGNLSSLIALKLESNQLSGAIPTSIQRLQNLQGLYLNDNELQAHIPYELCQLDNLAKLRLGGNRLSGSIPSCLWELKFMLYLNLSSNSLVGQLSEDIGKLKGVVDMDLSNNHFSGNIPGSIGGLLHMINFSLASNNLEGPIPSSFKTLLSLEFLDLSKNNLSGEIPKSLEALLSLKHLNLSFNKLQGEIPTGGPFENFYADSFASNGALCGASRLHVPMCKYGTKVKPKWRKAEYIISGVISVILLVAAALILILRRKRNVEVVRETASLRQVPWRRVSRQELVKATNGLHESNLLGTGGFGSVYRGTLSDGIDIAVKVFNLQLEGAFKSFDKECEMLSNIRHRNLIKIISCCDELDFRALILQLMPNGSLEKWLYSPNRSMNILQRLDIMKDVALALEYLHHGYSMPIVHCDVKPSNILLDDDMIAHVADFGIARLIGGGDSMTETITLATVGYMAPEYGMRGIVSTKGDVYSFGIVLMETFTKRKPTDEMFVGEMNLKQWIENSLFPDSAIDEVVDADILGTEEDGDFVSRRDCLSSVMRLASACCAALPEERINMKDAAVTLNKIKTKYLKDSGGVNS
;
A
#
# COMPACT_ATOMS: atom_id res chain seq x y z
N MET A 1 57.37 -94.37 24.44
CA MET A 1 57.14 -92.93 24.71
C MET A 1 57.76 -92.01 23.64
N LEU A 2 59.01 -92.22 23.19
CA LEU A 2 59.63 -91.43 22.11
C LEU A 2 58.93 -91.54 20.72
N SER A 3 58.35 -92.69 20.39
CA SER A 3 57.63 -92.91 19.12
C SER A 3 56.32 -92.09 19.01
N MET A 4 55.68 -91.81 20.15
CA MET A 4 54.41 -91.06 20.20
C MET A 4 54.65 -89.55 20.06
N ILE A 5 55.77 -89.06 20.61
CA ILE A 5 56.22 -87.66 20.48
C ILE A 5 56.65 -87.37 19.04
N HIS A 6 57.30 -88.32 18.36
CA HIS A 6 57.65 -88.16 16.95
C HIS A 6 56.43 -88.09 16.01
N ARG A 7 55.37 -88.87 16.27
CA ARG A 7 54.14 -88.80 15.47
C ARG A 7 53.34 -87.51 15.72
N LEU A 8 53.33 -87.00 16.95
CA LEU A 8 52.71 -85.71 17.27
C LEU A 8 53.47 -84.52 16.66
N CYS A 9 54.81 -84.53 16.66
CA CYS A 9 55.60 -83.50 15.99
C CYS A 9 55.46 -83.54 14.46
N TYR A 10 55.33 -84.73 13.86
CA TYR A 10 55.13 -84.86 12.41
C TYR A 10 53.74 -84.39 11.96
N ILE A 11 52.69 -84.66 12.76
CA ILE A 11 51.34 -84.15 12.51
C ILE A 11 51.30 -82.63 12.71
N TYR A 12 51.97 -82.09 13.72
CA TYR A 12 52.06 -80.64 13.94
C TYR A 12 52.83 -79.93 12.82
N MET A 13 53.92 -80.52 12.32
CA MET A 13 54.68 -80.01 11.17
C MET A 13 53.88 -80.07 9.86
N MET A 14 53.06 -81.11 9.64
CA MET A 14 52.17 -81.23 8.46
C MET A 14 50.99 -80.25 8.52
N ILE A 15 50.46 -79.97 9.72
CA ILE A 15 49.41 -78.95 9.92
C ILE A 15 49.99 -77.55 9.69
N MET A 16 51.18 -77.25 10.23
CA MET A 16 51.85 -75.96 9.99
C MET A 16 52.31 -75.78 8.54
N ALA A 17 52.72 -76.84 7.84
CA ALA A 17 53.03 -76.79 6.42
C ALA A 17 51.79 -76.53 5.55
N ASN A 18 50.61 -77.05 5.92
CA ASN A 18 49.35 -76.72 5.23
C ASN A 18 48.84 -75.30 5.53
N TYR A 19 49.15 -74.73 6.71
CA TYR A 19 48.88 -73.31 6.98
C TYR A 19 49.88 -72.36 6.27
N LEU A 20 51.12 -72.80 6.02
CA LEU A 20 52.13 -72.01 5.31
C LEU A 20 52.04 -72.11 3.77
N THR A 21 51.54 -73.21 3.20
CA THR A 21 51.29 -73.31 1.75
C THR A 21 49.92 -72.78 1.33
N ALA A 22 48.93 -72.74 2.23
CA ALA A 22 47.70 -71.97 2.01
C ALA A 22 47.91 -70.44 2.19
N GLY A 23 48.97 -70.04 2.89
CA GLY A 23 49.36 -68.64 3.09
C GLY A 23 50.26 -68.03 2.00
N ALA A 24 50.81 -68.84 1.08
CA ALA A 24 51.85 -68.37 0.13
C ALA A 24 51.42 -68.36 -1.35
N LEU A 25 50.17 -68.71 -1.68
CA LEU A 25 49.63 -68.67 -3.05
C LEU A 25 48.43 -67.71 -3.25
N ALA A 26 48.11 -66.89 -2.25
CA ALA A 26 46.99 -65.93 -2.31
C ALA A 26 47.41 -64.45 -2.16
N ILE A 27 48.66 -64.09 -2.47
CA ILE A 27 49.19 -62.72 -2.22
C ILE A 27 49.43 -61.92 -3.52
N ALA A 28 48.81 -62.25 -4.65
CA ALA A 28 48.95 -61.40 -5.85
C ALA A 28 47.68 -61.14 -6.69
N HIS A 29 46.53 -61.77 -6.41
CA HIS A 29 45.37 -61.68 -7.32
C HIS A 29 44.04 -61.14 -6.75
N THR A 30 43.98 -60.60 -5.53
CA THR A 30 42.69 -60.35 -4.85
C THR A 30 42.33 -58.89 -4.50
N ASN A 31 43.02 -57.86 -5.01
CA ASN A 31 42.69 -56.46 -4.69
C ASN A 31 42.03 -55.63 -5.81
N PHE A 32 42.13 -56.04 -7.08
CA PHE A 32 41.49 -55.36 -8.21
C PHE A 32 40.01 -55.71 -8.38
N SER A 33 39.65 -56.97 -8.09
CA SER A 33 38.29 -57.50 -8.25
C SER A 33 37.27 -56.80 -7.34
N THR A 34 37.67 -56.38 -6.14
CA THR A 34 36.77 -55.79 -5.14
C THR A 34 36.28 -54.39 -5.55
N ASP A 35 37.18 -53.53 -6.03
CA ASP A 35 36.81 -52.18 -6.49
C ASP A 35 35.91 -52.26 -7.74
N GLN A 36 36.26 -53.13 -8.69
CA GLN A 36 35.44 -53.38 -9.88
C GLN A 36 34.03 -53.87 -9.52
N SER A 37 33.93 -54.84 -8.61
CA SER A 37 32.64 -55.40 -8.18
C SER A 37 31.78 -54.35 -7.47
N ALA A 38 32.39 -53.51 -6.63
CA ALA A 38 31.70 -52.41 -5.95
C ALA A 38 31.13 -51.38 -6.93
N LEU A 39 31.91 -51.00 -7.95
CA LEU A 39 31.49 -50.06 -8.99
C LEU A 39 30.39 -50.64 -9.89
N LEU A 40 30.49 -51.91 -10.29
CA LEU A 40 29.44 -52.57 -11.07
C LEU A 40 28.14 -52.74 -10.27
N ALA A 41 28.23 -53.06 -8.98
CA ALA A 41 27.08 -53.10 -8.08
C ALA A 41 26.44 -51.71 -7.92
N PHE A 42 27.24 -50.65 -7.85
CA PHE A 42 26.75 -49.28 -7.85
C PHE A 42 26.05 -48.91 -9.17
N LYS A 43 26.64 -49.25 -10.32
CA LYS A 43 26.02 -49.06 -11.64
C LYS A 43 24.64 -49.73 -11.73
N ALA A 44 24.45 -50.90 -11.13
CA ALA A 44 23.15 -51.59 -11.12
C ALA A 44 22.04 -50.83 -10.36
N HIS A 45 22.40 -49.87 -9.49
CA HIS A 45 21.46 -49.02 -8.76
C HIS A 45 21.20 -47.67 -9.45
N ILE A 46 21.80 -47.44 -10.62
CA ILE A 46 21.50 -46.31 -11.49
C ILE A 46 20.26 -46.66 -12.32
N THR A 47 19.16 -45.97 -12.06
CA THR A 47 17.87 -46.17 -12.75
C THR A 47 17.75 -45.36 -14.04
N ARG A 48 18.54 -44.29 -14.19
CA ARG A 48 18.56 -43.45 -15.40
C ARG A 48 19.98 -43.00 -15.72
N ASP A 49 20.41 -43.27 -16.95
CA ASP A 49 21.68 -42.87 -17.54
C ASP A 49 21.42 -42.29 -18.95
N PRO A 50 20.97 -41.02 -19.04
CA PRO A 50 20.37 -40.48 -20.27
C PRO A 50 21.34 -40.38 -21.45
N GLN A 51 22.65 -40.38 -21.19
CA GLN A 51 23.69 -40.33 -22.21
C GLN A 51 24.39 -41.69 -22.40
N ASN A 52 23.89 -42.77 -21.76
CA ASN A 52 24.51 -44.10 -21.72
C ASN A 52 26.00 -44.07 -21.30
N ILE A 53 26.40 -43.09 -20.48
CA ILE A 53 27.81 -42.83 -20.13
C ILE A 53 28.38 -44.04 -19.38
N LEU A 54 27.68 -44.47 -18.33
CA LEU A 54 28.12 -45.58 -17.49
C LEU A 54 27.80 -46.90 -18.17
N THR A 55 26.66 -46.96 -18.88
CA THR A 55 26.19 -48.17 -19.55
C THR A 55 27.19 -48.65 -20.61
N ALA A 56 27.69 -47.74 -21.44
CA ALA A 56 28.64 -48.04 -22.52
C ALA A 56 30.10 -48.19 -22.03
N ASN A 57 30.49 -47.52 -20.94
CA ASN A 57 31.89 -47.46 -20.52
C ASN A 57 32.27 -48.48 -19.42
N TRP A 58 31.45 -48.65 -18.39
CA TRP A 58 31.76 -49.54 -17.26
C TRP A 58 31.36 -50.98 -17.61
N SER A 59 32.32 -51.83 -17.99
CA SER A 59 32.05 -53.19 -18.50
C SER A 59 32.77 -54.28 -17.70
N SER A 60 32.18 -55.48 -17.63
CA SER A 60 32.80 -56.66 -17.03
C SER A 60 33.71 -57.44 -17.99
N ALA A 61 33.93 -56.93 -19.21
CA ALA A 61 34.79 -57.58 -20.20
C ALA A 61 36.25 -57.67 -19.72
N SER A 62 36.90 -58.81 -19.93
CA SER A 62 38.18 -59.20 -19.32
C SER A 62 39.42 -58.35 -19.66
N ASN A 63 39.27 -57.29 -20.49
CA ASN A 63 40.36 -56.41 -20.95
C ASN A 63 40.17 -54.92 -20.60
N SER A 64 39.10 -54.49 -19.92
CA SER A 64 38.94 -53.07 -19.55
C SER A 64 39.53 -52.78 -18.16
N ASP A 65 40.60 -51.99 -18.11
CA ASP A 65 41.14 -51.46 -16.85
C ASP A 65 40.13 -50.46 -16.23
N ILE A 66 39.69 -50.72 -14.99
CA ILE A 66 38.75 -49.87 -14.26
C ILE A 66 39.26 -48.44 -14.07
N CYS A 67 40.59 -48.24 -14.11
CA CYS A 67 41.19 -46.94 -13.95
C CYS A 67 41.00 -46.03 -15.17
N ASN A 68 40.55 -46.59 -16.31
CA ASN A 68 40.15 -45.85 -17.51
C ASN A 68 38.64 -45.58 -17.56
N TRP A 69 37.88 -46.02 -16.56
CA TRP A 69 36.44 -45.79 -16.53
C TRP A 69 36.14 -44.31 -16.29
N VAL A 70 35.09 -43.82 -16.97
CA VAL A 70 34.62 -42.45 -16.83
C VAL A 70 34.31 -42.17 -15.35
N GLY A 71 34.89 -41.08 -14.85
CA GLY A 71 34.72 -40.65 -13.47
C GLY A 71 35.56 -41.40 -12.43
N ILE A 72 36.41 -42.36 -12.83
CA ILE A 72 37.30 -43.09 -11.92
C ILE A 72 38.71 -42.54 -11.99
N THR A 73 39.38 -42.44 -10.85
CA THR A 73 40.83 -42.21 -10.76
C THR A 73 41.43 -43.22 -9.79
N CYS A 74 42.57 -43.78 -10.16
CA CYS A 74 43.27 -44.77 -9.34
C CYS A 74 44.62 -44.28 -8.82
N SER A 75 45.09 -44.89 -7.74
CA SER A 75 46.45 -44.69 -7.23
C SER A 75 47.50 -45.21 -8.21
N ALA A 76 48.54 -44.43 -8.50
CA ALA A 76 49.63 -44.85 -9.38
C ALA A 76 50.41 -46.09 -8.91
N ARG A 77 50.48 -46.33 -7.60
CA ARG A 77 51.30 -47.41 -7.01
C ARG A 77 50.57 -48.75 -6.88
N HIS A 78 49.27 -48.72 -6.64
CA HIS A 78 48.48 -49.91 -6.28
C HIS A 78 47.25 -50.12 -7.18
N HIS A 79 47.01 -49.21 -8.13
CA HIS A 79 45.84 -49.23 -9.03
C HIS A 79 44.49 -49.42 -8.32
N ARG A 80 44.38 -48.92 -7.08
CA ARG A 80 43.13 -48.88 -6.31
C ARG A 80 42.40 -47.59 -6.59
N VAL A 81 41.06 -47.62 -6.59
CA VAL A 81 40.24 -46.43 -6.82
C VAL A 81 40.44 -45.42 -5.69
N THR A 82 40.84 -44.20 -6.05
CA THR A 82 41.09 -43.07 -5.14
C THR A 82 40.12 -41.92 -5.35
N ALA A 83 39.50 -41.78 -6.52
CA ALA A 83 38.41 -40.84 -6.73
C ALA A 83 37.29 -41.46 -7.57
N LEU A 84 36.05 -41.15 -7.19
CA LEU A 84 34.84 -41.42 -7.95
C LEU A 84 34.11 -40.09 -8.11
N ASN A 85 34.10 -39.53 -9.32
CA ASN A 85 33.44 -38.27 -9.63
C ASN A 85 32.52 -38.42 -10.85
N LEU A 86 31.21 -38.43 -10.59
CA LEU A 86 30.13 -38.56 -11.57
C LEU A 86 29.29 -37.28 -11.67
N SER A 87 29.87 -36.14 -11.34
CA SER A 87 29.15 -34.88 -11.28
C SER A 87 28.68 -34.43 -12.67
N HIS A 88 27.51 -33.79 -12.76
CA HIS A 88 26.91 -33.23 -13.98
C HIS A 88 26.60 -34.25 -15.11
N MET A 89 26.37 -35.52 -14.76
CA MET A 89 26.09 -36.58 -15.74
C MET A 89 24.59 -36.85 -15.98
N GLY A 90 23.70 -36.18 -15.23
CA GLY A 90 22.24 -36.36 -15.34
C GLY A 90 21.75 -37.74 -14.87
N LEU A 91 22.52 -38.41 -14.00
CA LEU A 91 22.24 -39.74 -13.50
C LEU A 91 21.10 -39.72 -12.47
N ALA A 92 20.25 -40.74 -12.45
CA ALA A 92 19.28 -40.95 -11.38
C ALA A 92 19.43 -42.35 -10.78
N GLY A 93 19.19 -42.48 -9.49
CA GLY A 93 19.31 -43.74 -8.75
C GLY A 93 19.54 -43.51 -7.26
N VAL A 94 20.03 -44.53 -6.57
CA VAL A 94 20.40 -44.47 -5.14
C VAL A 94 21.87 -44.82 -4.95
N ILE A 95 22.47 -44.39 -3.84
CA ILE A 95 23.82 -44.83 -3.48
C ILE A 95 23.76 -46.29 -3.01
N ALA A 96 24.43 -47.18 -3.74
CA ALA A 96 24.53 -48.59 -3.36
C ALA A 96 25.45 -48.77 -2.14
N LEU A 97 25.06 -49.62 -1.19
CA LEU A 97 25.85 -49.98 0.00
C LEU A 97 27.27 -50.48 -0.34
N HIS A 98 27.43 -51.10 -1.51
CA HIS A 98 28.71 -51.65 -1.99
C HIS A 98 29.78 -50.58 -2.21
N LEU A 99 29.41 -49.30 -2.38
CA LEU A 99 30.39 -48.21 -2.46
C LEU A 99 31.29 -48.13 -1.22
N GLY A 100 30.82 -48.61 -0.06
CA GLY A 100 31.64 -48.75 1.15
C GLY A 100 32.85 -49.68 0.99
N ASN A 101 32.91 -50.52 -0.05
CA ASN A 101 34.05 -51.41 -0.26
C ASN A 101 35.25 -50.72 -0.92
N LEU A 102 35.11 -49.48 -1.40
CA LEU A 102 36.18 -48.70 -2.02
C LEU A 102 37.15 -48.12 -0.97
N SER A 103 37.83 -48.98 -0.21
CA SER A 103 38.64 -48.61 0.97
C SER A 103 39.76 -47.58 0.72
N SER A 104 40.16 -47.37 -0.53
CA SER A 104 41.21 -46.42 -0.94
C SER A 104 40.67 -45.05 -1.35
N LEU A 105 39.35 -44.85 -1.34
CA LEU A 105 38.69 -43.64 -1.83
C LEU A 105 39.06 -42.41 -0.99
N VAL A 106 39.42 -41.35 -1.70
CA VAL A 106 39.83 -40.04 -1.17
C VAL A 106 38.81 -38.97 -1.54
N GLU A 107 38.21 -39.06 -2.73
CA GLU A 107 37.18 -38.14 -3.21
C GLU A 107 35.94 -38.91 -3.72
N LEU A 108 34.77 -38.44 -3.31
CA LEU A 108 33.48 -38.94 -3.78
C LEU A 108 32.56 -37.78 -4.19
N GLY A 109 32.34 -37.62 -5.50
CA GLY A 109 31.56 -36.54 -6.09
C GLY A 109 30.39 -37.05 -6.94
N LEU A 110 29.17 -36.61 -6.63
CA LEU A 110 27.94 -36.91 -7.36
C LEU A 110 27.13 -35.63 -7.68
N MET A 111 27.77 -34.46 -7.65
CA MET A 111 27.09 -33.16 -7.71
C MET A 111 26.23 -33.01 -8.98
N ASN A 112 25.08 -32.35 -8.87
CA ASN A 112 24.24 -31.95 -9.99
C ASN A 112 23.74 -33.14 -10.83
N ASN A 113 23.05 -34.05 -10.13
CA ASN A 113 22.41 -35.24 -10.68
C ASN A 113 20.99 -35.37 -10.07
N SER A 114 20.36 -36.54 -10.20
CA SER A 114 19.04 -36.85 -9.65
C SER A 114 19.08 -38.05 -8.69
N PHE A 115 20.18 -38.22 -7.94
CA PHE A 115 20.27 -39.24 -6.91
C PHE A 115 19.30 -38.95 -5.77
N HIS A 116 18.68 -39.98 -5.19
CA HIS A 116 17.67 -39.85 -4.14
C HIS A 116 17.84 -40.92 -3.04
N GLY A 117 16.96 -40.87 -2.04
CA GLY A 117 17.00 -41.77 -0.89
C GLY A 117 17.97 -41.33 0.21
N PRO A 118 18.07 -42.11 1.30
CA PRO A 118 19.00 -41.84 2.40
C PRO A 118 20.44 -42.27 2.06
N LEU A 119 21.41 -41.70 2.77
CA LEU A 119 22.81 -42.10 2.65
C LEU A 119 23.07 -43.43 3.41
N PRO A 120 23.65 -44.46 2.76
CA PRO A 120 23.86 -45.76 3.39
C PRO A 120 24.98 -45.76 4.44
N GLN A 121 24.79 -46.52 5.52
CA GLN A 121 25.73 -46.62 6.66
C GLN A 121 27.10 -47.15 6.25
N GLU A 122 27.15 -47.98 5.22
CA GLU A 122 28.36 -48.63 4.71
C GLU A 122 29.39 -47.61 4.22
N LEU A 123 29.00 -46.39 3.84
CA LEU A 123 29.96 -45.33 3.50
C LEU A 123 30.89 -44.97 4.66
N SER A 124 30.52 -45.26 5.91
CA SER A 124 31.37 -45.03 7.09
C SER A 124 32.70 -45.80 7.07
N SER A 125 32.83 -46.86 6.27
CA SER A 125 34.07 -47.62 6.10
C SER A 125 35.18 -46.86 5.33
N LEU A 126 34.83 -45.78 4.63
CA LEU A 126 35.72 -45.04 3.72
C LEU A 126 36.66 -44.09 4.49
N ARG A 127 37.50 -44.65 5.37
CA ARG A 127 38.38 -43.92 6.32
C ARG A 127 39.43 -43.00 5.67
N ARG A 128 39.60 -43.05 4.35
CA ARG A 128 40.58 -42.24 3.59
C ARG A 128 39.96 -41.00 2.91
N LEU A 129 38.64 -40.85 2.98
CA LEU A 129 37.94 -39.72 2.39
C LEU A 129 38.47 -38.38 2.92
N LYS A 130 38.71 -37.47 1.97
CA LYS A 130 39.05 -36.07 2.17
C LYS A 130 37.95 -35.14 1.66
N ALA A 131 37.24 -35.53 0.60
CA ALA A 131 36.20 -34.68 0.02
C ALA A 131 34.96 -35.48 -0.36
N ILE A 132 33.80 -34.97 0.03
CA ILE A 132 32.49 -35.48 -0.36
C ILE A 132 31.67 -34.32 -0.95
N ASN A 133 31.09 -34.56 -2.12
CA ASN A 133 30.23 -33.58 -2.78
C ASN A 133 29.00 -34.22 -3.40
N PHE A 134 27.87 -34.07 -2.73
CA PHE A 134 26.54 -34.56 -3.12
C PHE A 134 25.58 -33.42 -3.47
N GLY A 135 26.11 -32.21 -3.71
CA GLY A 135 25.28 -31.02 -3.91
C GLY A 135 24.33 -31.13 -5.12
N ASN A 136 23.19 -30.44 -5.07
CA ASN A 136 22.15 -30.42 -6.13
C ASN A 136 21.71 -31.83 -6.56
N ASN A 137 21.06 -32.55 -5.65
CA ASN A 137 20.46 -33.86 -5.86
C ASN A 137 19.11 -33.92 -5.11
N ASN A 138 18.52 -35.12 -5.04
CA ASN A 138 17.25 -35.39 -4.37
C ASN A 138 17.43 -36.25 -3.11
N PHE A 139 18.59 -36.22 -2.45
CA PHE A 139 18.83 -37.00 -1.22
C PHE A 139 17.90 -36.53 -0.10
N MET A 140 17.43 -37.47 0.73
CA MET A 140 16.44 -37.23 1.78
C MET A 140 16.80 -37.93 3.09
N GLY A 141 16.03 -37.66 4.14
CA GLY A 141 16.27 -38.19 5.49
C GLY A 141 17.20 -37.30 6.31
N THR A 142 17.74 -37.82 7.41
CA THR A 142 18.65 -37.09 8.29
C THR A 142 20.09 -37.17 7.82
N ILE A 143 20.88 -36.14 8.08
CA ILE A 143 22.35 -36.23 7.91
C ILE A 143 22.87 -37.29 8.89
N PRO A 144 23.58 -38.34 8.43
CA PRO A 144 24.05 -39.39 9.34
C PRO A 144 25.20 -38.96 10.25
N SER A 145 25.18 -39.40 11.51
CA SER A 145 26.22 -39.08 12.50
C SER A 145 27.60 -39.68 12.16
N TRP A 146 27.64 -40.74 11.35
CA TRP A 146 28.90 -41.40 10.96
C TRP A 146 29.81 -40.53 10.10
N PHE A 147 29.34 -39.41 9.56
CA PHE A 147 30.23 -38.39 8.97
C PHE A 147 31.34 -37.96 9.94
N GLY A 148 31.04 -37.92 11.24
CA GLY A 148 32.01 -37.61 12.29
C GLY A 148 33.15 -38.61 12.47
N SER A 149 33.10 -39.76 11.79
CA SER A 149 34.09 -40.84 11.94
C SER A 149 35.23 -40.79 10.91
N PHE A 150 35.26 -39.79 10.02
CA PHE A 150 36.26 -39.68 8.95
C PHE A 150 37.46 -38.80 9.36
N PRO A 151 38.61 -39.38 9.73
CA PRO A 151 39.71 -38.64 10.36
C PRO A 151 40.46 -37.69 9.41
N LYS A 152 40.20 -37.76 8.10
CA LYS A 152 40.91 -36.98 7.06
C LYS A 152 39.98 -36.06 6.27
N LEU A 153 38.71 -35.98 6.64
CA LEU A 153 37.72 -35.26 5.85
C LEU A 153 37.95 -33.74 5.97
N GLN A 154 38.11 -33.10 4.81
CA GLN A 154 38.39 -31.67 4.65
C GLN A 154 37.19 -30.93 4.07
N THR A 155 36.36 -31.58 3.25
CA THR A 155 35.23 -30.94 2.58
C THR A 155 33.98 -31.81 2.64
N ILE A 156 32.88 -31.23 3.13
CA ILE A 156 31.53 -31.78 3.07
C ILE A 156 30.64 -30.79 2.30
N LYS A 157 30.09 -31.22 1.16
CA LYS A 157 29.11 -30.44 0.39
C LYS A 157 27.84 -31.26 0.16
N LEU A 158 26.76 -30.93 0.87
CA LEU A 158 25.45 -31.60 0.82
C LEU A 158 24.32 -30.67 0.36
N TYR A 159 24.66 -29.48 -0.16
CA TYR A 159 23.70 -28.42 -0.44
C TYR A 159 22.69 -28.77 -1.53
N GLY A 160 21.53 -28.11 -1.55
CA GLY A 160 20.52 -28.32 -2.61
C GLY A 160 19.99 -29.74 -2.63
N ASN A 161 19.53 -30.23 -1.47
CA ASN A 161 18.94 -31.56 -1.28
C ASN A 161 17.70 -31.44 -0.37
N TYR A 162 17.12 -32.58 0.02
CA TYR A 162 15.97 -32.67 0.93
C TYR A 162 16.36 -33.24 2.31
N PHE A 163 17.60 -33.00 2.78
CA PHE A 163 17.99 -33.42 4.12
C PHE A 163 17.18 -32.66 5.18
N SER A 164 16.74 -33.34 6.23
CA SER A 164 15.87 -32.81 7.28
C SER A 164 16.35 -33.21 8.68
N GLY A 165 15.71 -32.67 9.72
CA GLY A 165 16.11 -32.89 11.11
C GLY A 165 17.26 -31.99 11.54
N PHE A 166 18.06 -32.45 12.51
CA PHE A 166 19.15 -31.69 13.12
C PHE A 166 20.51 -32.03 12.50
N VAL A 167 21.48 -31.12 12.61
CA VAL A 167 22.88 -31.42 12.29
C VAL A 167 23.47 -32.28 13.42
N PRO A 168 24.02 -33.49 13.15
CA PRO A 168 24.60 -34.32 14.19
C PRO A 168 25.86 -33.71 14.81
N ALA A 169 25.93 -33.68 16.14
CA ALA A 169 27.09 -33.19 16.89
C ALA A 169 28.42 -33.89 16.49
N ALA A 170 28.34 -35.17 16.10
CA ALA A 170 29.50 -35.95 15.68
C ALA A 170 30.27 -35.33 14.50
N ILE A 171 29.61 -34.58 13.60
CA ILE A 171 30.28 -33.92 12.46
C ILE A 171 31.31 -32.89 12.94
N PHE A 172 31.09 -32.29 14.10
CA PHE A 172 31.99 -31.28 14.65
C PHE A 172 33.22 -31.87 15.33
N ASN A 173 33.40 -33.20 15.34
CA ASN A 173 34.66 -33.86 15.74
C ASN A 173 35.71 -33.91 14.60
N LEU A 174 35.38 -33.39 13.41
CA LEU A 174 36.25 -33.44 12.24
C LEU A 174 37.31 -32.33 12.28
N SER A 175 38.40 -32.55 13.00
CA SER A 175 39.46 -31.55 13.19
C SER A 175 40.22 -31.12 11.92
N ALA A 176 40.08 -31.87 10.82
CA ALA A 176 40.67 -31.54 9.52
C ALA A 176 39.69 -30.81 8.57
N LEU A 177 38.46 -30.56 8.98
CA LEU A 177 37.41 -30.00 8.14
C LEU A 177 37.69 -28.52 7.83
N GLU A 178 37.75 -28.18 6.55
CA GLU A 178 37.98 -26.82 6.04
C GLU A 178 36.69 -26.19 5.52
N ILE A 179 35.80 -26.97 4.91
CA ILE A 179 34.54 -26.48 4.33
C ILE A 179 33.38 -27.41 4.69
N ILE A 180 32.32 -26.82 5.24
CA ILE A 180 31.02 -27.48 5.42
C ILE A 180 29.93 -26.66 4.73
N ASN A 181 29.27 -27.27 3.74
CA ASN A 181 28.17 -26.66 3.01
C ASN A 181 26.93 -27.55 3.07
N LEU A 182 25.94 -27.10 3.84
CA LEU A 182 24.64 -27.74 4.06
C LEU A 182 23.47 -26.89 3.53
N SER A 183 23.75 -25.86 2.73
CA SER A 183 22.73 -24.88 2.34
C SER A 183 21.60 -25.49 1.50
N ARG A 184 20.45 -24.83 1.44
CA ARG A 184 19.30 -25.26 0.62
C ARG A 184 18.86 -26.68 0.94
N ASN A 185 18.48 -26.89 2.19
CA ASN A 185 17.94 -28.14 2.72
C ASN A 185 16.72 -27.86 3.62
N GLN A 186 16.28 -28.84 4.39
CA GLN A 186 15.18 -28.73 5.37
C GLN A 186 15.68 -28.93 6.81
N LEU A 187 16.95 -28.62 7.07
CA LEU A 187 17.56 -28.77 8.39
C LEU A 187 16.96 -27.75 9.37
N SER A 188 16.82 -28.13 10.63
CA SER A 188 16.11 -27.35 11.65
C SER A 188 16.74 -27.48 13.04
N GLY A 189 16.25 -26.67 13.97
CA GLY A 189 16.72 -26.63 15.35
C GLY A 189 17.98 -25.77 15.54
N SER A 190 18.66 -25.96 16.66
CA SER A 190 19.90 -25.23 16.98
C SER A 190 21.11 -25.92 16.34
N ILE A 191 22.08 -25.11 15.90
CA ILE A 191 23.39 -25.62 15.48
C ILE A 191 24.14 -26.12 16.74
N PRO A 192 24.67 -27.35 16.77
CA PRO A 192 25.36 -27.88 17.95
C PRO A 192 26.57 -27.02 18.39
N ARG A 193 26.74 -26.87 19.71
CA ARG A 193 27.80 -26.05 20.34
C ARG A 193 29.20 -26.59 20.04
N GLU A 194 29.30 -27.89 19.76
CA GLU A 194 30.53 -28.55 19.36
C GLU A 194 31.14 -27.97 18.07
N ILE A 195 30.41 -27.13 17.32
CA ILE A 195 30.95 -26.40 16.16
C ILE A 195 32.28 -25.69 16.44
N GLY A 196 32.49 -25.22 17.67
CA GLY A 196 33.76 -24.60 18.09
C GLY A 196 34.99 -25.51 18.01
N ASN A 197 34.80 -26.84 17.89
CA ASN A 197 35.88 -27.82 17.73
C ASN A 197 36.49 -27.85 16.32
N LEU A 198 35.85 -27.21 15.34
CA LEU A 198 36.30 -27.21 13.94
C LEU A 198 37.42 -26.20 13.68
N THR A 199 38.57 -26.33 14.34
CA THR A 199 39.63 -25.30 14.35
C THR A 199 40.29 -24.98 12.99
N MET A 200 40.08 -25.82 11.97
CA MET A 200 40.62 -25.64 10.61
C MET A 200 39.58 -25.10 9.61
N VAL A 201 38.34 -24.86 10.05
CA VAL A 201 37.25 -24.48 9.15
C VAL A 201 37.42 -23.05 8.66
N LYS A 202 37.25 -22.88 7.34
CA LYS A 202 37.33 -21.60 6.63
C LYS A 202 35.97 -21.16 6.10
N GLY A 203 35.10 -22.10 5.73
CA GLY A 203 33.78 -21.80 5.17
C GLY A 203 32.66 -22.64 5.79
N ILE A 204 31.65 -21.95 6.33
CA ILE A 204 30.41 -22.55 6.86
C ILE A 204 29.23 -21.96 6.08
N TYR A 205 28.49 -22.84 5.38
CA TYR A 205 27.32 -22.46 4.59
C TYR A 205 26.10 -23.26 5.08
N LEU A 206 25.17 -22.56 5.71
CA LEU A 206 23.96 -23.10 6.34
C LEU A 206 22.69 -22.39 5.85
N ASP A 207 22.83 -21.55 4.84
CA ASP A 207 21.76 -20.75 4.26
C ASP A 207 20.61 -21.58 3.68
N ASP A 208 19.43 -20.96 3.52
CA ASP A 208 18.22 -21.59 3.00
C ASP A 208 17.85 -22.89 3.77
N ASN A 209 17.62 -22.76 5.08
CA ASN A 209 17.26 -23.86 6.00
C ASN A 209 16.23 -23.35 7.04
N LYS A 210 16.10 -24.03 8.19
CA LYS A 210 15.17 -23.69 9.28
C LYS A 210 15.88 -23.63 10.64
N PHE A 211 17.14 -23.22 10.67
CA PHE A 211 17.90 -23.05 11.91
C PHE A 211 17.33 -21.91 12.75
N GLU A 212 17.25 -22.09 14.08
CA GLU A 212 16.65 -21.11 14.98
C GLU A 212 17.68 -20.30 15.79
N GLU A 213 18.90 -20.84 16.00
CA GLU A 213 19.90 -20.22 16.87
C GLU A 213 21.32 -20.46 16.35
N LEU A 214 22.18 -19.44 16.52
CA LEU A 214 23.61 -19.49 16.25
C LEU A 214 24.38 -19.62 17.58
N PRO A 215 25.15 -20.70 17.81
CA PRO A 215 25.86 -20.93 19.08
C PRO A 215 27.06 -19.97 19.25
N ASN A 216 27.29 -19.52 20.48
CA ASN A 216 28.40 -18.62 20.82
C ASN A 216 29.78 -19.22 20.54
N GLU A 217 29.89 -20.55 20.57
CA GLU A 217 31.10 -21.29 20.30
C GLU A 217 31.62 -21.11 18.87
N ILE A 218 30.80 -20.59 17.94
CA ILE A 218 31.29 -20.22 16.60
C ILE A 218 32.39 -19.14 16.67
N GLY A 219 32.39 -18.32 17.73
CA GLY A 219 33.40 -17.29 17.99
C GLY A 219 34.79 -17.83 18.30
N SER A 220 34.96 -19.14 18.56
CA SER A 220 36.28 -19.75 18.76
C SER A 220 36.99 -20.14 17.45
N LEU A 221 36.32 -19.99 16.30
CA LEU A 221 36.81 -20.42 15.00
C LEU A 221 37.75 -19.37 14.36
N GLY A 222 38.98 -19.28 14.87
CA GLY A 222 39.95 -18.27 14.45
C GLY A 222 40.47 -18.35 13.01
N GLN A 223 40.05 -19.34 12.21
CA GLN A 223 40.37 -19.46 10.78
C GLN A 223 39.15 -19.27 9.86
N LEU A 224 37.96 -19.00 10.42
CA LEU A 224 36.73 -18.88 9.65
C LEU A 224 36.76 -17.60 8.80
N GLU A 225 36.64 -17.76 7.48
CA GLU A 225 36.69 -16.67 6.50
C GLU A 225 35.29 -16.34 5.97
N GLU A 226 34.40 -17.32 5.84
CA GLU A 226 33.05 -17.17 5.29
C GLU A 226 32.00 -17.86 6.17
N LEU A 227 30.98 -17.09 6.57
CA LEU A 227 29.83 -17.59 7.32
C LEU A 227 28.52 -17.12 6.65
N PHE A 228 27.83 -18.04 5.98
CA PHE A 228 26.54 -17.80 5.33
C PHE A 228 25.44 -18.57 6.04
N VAL A 229 24.48 -17.82 6.57
CA VAL A 229 23.36 -18.32 7.38
C VAL A 229 22.05 -17.61 7.00
N GLN A 230 21.99 -16.99 5.81
CA GLN A 230 20.79 -16.30 5.34
C GLN A 230 19.59 -17.23 5.16
N ASP A 231 18.39 -16.66 5.15
CA ASP A 231 17.13 -17.35 4.88
C ASP A 231 16.93 -18.56 5.81
N ASN A 232 16.92 -18.26 7.11
CA ASN A 232 16.69 -19.19 8.22
C ASN A 232 15.68 -18.57 9.21
N ALA A 233 15.52 -19.15 10.40
CA ALA A 233 14.67 -18.64 11.47
C ALA A 233 15.49 -18.13 12.66
N LEU A 234 16.73 -17.68 12.43
CA LEU A 234 17.65 -17.31 13.50
C LEU A 234 17.06 -16.14 14.31
N LYS A 235 17.11 -16.26 15.64
CA LYS A 235 16.64 -15.26 16.61
C LYS A 235 17.75 -14.87 17.60
N GLY A 236 17.55 -13.75 18.29
CA GLY A 236 18.48 -13.24 19.29
C GLY A 236 19.40 -12.14 18.75
N SER A 237 20.49 -11.87 19.47
CA SER A 237 21.46 -10.83 19.07
C SER A 237 22.43 -11.36 18.02
N ALA A 238 22.50 -10.67 16.88
CA ALA A 238 23.34 -11.06 15.74
C ALA A 238 24.85 -11.13 16.04
N PHE A 239 25.31 -10.41 17.06
CA PHE A 239 26.73 -10.10 17.20
C PHE A 239 27.48 -10.93 18.23
N VAL A 240 26.83 -11.33 19.31
CA VAL A 240 27.51 -12.04 20.41
C VAL A 240 28.29 -13.28 19.92
N PRO A 241 27.76 -14.11 18.99
CA PRO A 241 28.48 -15.29 18.54
C PRO A 241 29.67 -15.01 17.61
N VAL A 242 29.63 -13.94 16.81
CA VAL A 242 30.60 -13.70 15.71
C VAL A 242 31.62 -12.61 16.00
N LEU A 243 31.45 -11.85 17.09
CA LEU A 243 32.30 -10.72 17.47
C LEU A 243 33.76 -11.09 17.74
N ASN A 244 34.18 -12.36 17.79
CA ASN A 244 35.57 -12.74 18.06
C ASN A 244 36.31 -13.32 16.84
N ILE A 245 35.70 -13.27 15.65
CA ILE A 245 36.21 -13.94 14.44
C ILE A 245 36.97 -12.95 13.55
N SER A 246 38.23 -12.66 13.89
CA SER A 246 39.05 -11.67 13.17
C SER A 246 39.42 -12.06 11.74
N SER A 247 39.35 -13.34 11.40
CA SER A 247 39.58 -13.86 10.05
C SER A 247 38.40 -13.67 9.10
N LEU A 248 37.23 -13.28 9.60
CA LEU A 248 35.99 -13.27 8.83
C LEU A 248 36.03 -12.21 7.73
N THR A 249 35.88 -12.64 6.48
CA THR A 249 35.89 -11.78 5.29
C THR A 249 34.49 -11.58 4.71
N ALA A 250 33.59 -12.55 4.91
CA ALA A 250 32.21 -12.48 4.46
C ALA A 250 31.24 -13.02 5.51
N PHE A 251 30.27 -12.20 5.88
CA PHE A 251 29.19 -12.57 6.78
C PHE A 251 27.84 -12.24 6.14
N ASN A 252 26.98 -13.25 6.02
CA ASN A 252 25.63 -13.08 5.51
C ASN A 252 24.59 -13.67 6.47
N LEU A 253 23.76 -12.79 7.01
CA LEU A 253 22.68 -13.08 7.96
C LEU A 253 21.31 -12.65 7.42
N GLN A 254 21.20 -12.41 6.11
CA GLN A 254 19.98 -11.89 5.49
C GLN A 254 18.75 -12.77 5.79
N GLY A 255 17.55 -12.17 5.86
CA GLY A 255 16.30 -12.94 5.87
C GLY A 255 16.13 -13.81 7.13
N ASN A 256 16.43 -13.23 8.30
CA ASN A 256 16.32 -13.90 9.59
C ASN A 256 15.47 -13.04 10.56
N ASN A 257 15.36 -13.47 11.82
CA ASN A 257 14.58 -12.80 12.86
C ASN A 257 15.49 -12.22 13.96
N MET A 258 16.68 -11.75 13.58
CA MET A 258 17.69 -11.24 14.51
C MET A 258 17.32 -9.83 14.99
N SER A 259 17.63 -9.53 16.25
CA SER A 259 17.29 -8.26 16.90
C SER A 259 18.47 -7.65 17.67
N GLY A 260 18.32 -6.40 18.09
CA GLY A 260 19.35 -5.67 18.84
C GLY A 260 20.29 -4.87 17.94
N SER A 261 21.23 -4.17 18.57
CA SER A 261 22.07 -3.18 17.90
C SER A 261 23.45 -3.67 17.51
N LEU A 262 24.02 -2.98 16.52
CA LEU A 262 25.41 -3.11 16.10
C LEU A 262 26.36 -2.48 17.14
N PRO A 263 27.35 -3.22 17.67
CA PRO A 263 28.36 -2.64 18.56
C PRO A 263 29.26 -1.62 17.84
N ASP A 264 29.49 -0.46 18.46
CA ASP A 264 30.30 0.61 17.86
C ASP A 264 31.75 0.16 17.57
N ASN A 265 32.30 -0.71 18.41
CA ASN A 265 33.67 -1.24 18.30
C ASN A 265 33.78 -2.57 17.53
N MET A 266 32.78 -2.97 16.74
CA MET A 266 32.80 -4.27 16.05
C MET A 266 34.04 -4.46 15.16
N CYS A 267 34.56 -3.38 14.58
CA CYS A 267 35.71 -3.43 13.67
C CYS A 267 37.05 -3.66 14.37
N ASP A 268 37.12 -3.49 15.70
CA ASP A 268 38.28 -3.91 16.50
C ASP A 268 38.44 -5.44 16.45
N HIS A 269 37.35 -6.15 16.18
CA HIS A 269 37.33 -7.60 16.11
C HIS A 269 37.07 -8.17 14.72
N LEU A 270 36.35 -7.47 13.85
CA LEU A 270 36.03 -7.87 12.47
C LEU A 270 36.91 -7.12 11.46
N SER A 271 38.21 -7.03 11.71
CA SER A 271 39.12 -6.16 10.94
C SER A 271 39.28 -6.55 9.46
N SER A 272 39.05 -7.82 9.11
CA SER A 272 39.19 -8.36 7.75
C SER A 272 37.88 -8.43 6.96
N ILE A 273 36.79 -7.91 7.51
CA ILE A 273 35.47 -8.01 6.88
C ILE A 273 35.43 -7.22 5.57
N ARG A 274 34.94 -7.87 4.51
CA ARG A 274 34.79 -7.30 3.16
C ARG A 274 33.34 -7.21 2.73
N ARG A 275 32.53 -8.22 3.09
CA ARG A 275 31.13 -8.29 2.72
C ARG A 275 30.27 -8.52 3.96
N PHE A 276 29.35 -7.61 4.20
CA PHE A 276 28.56 -7.58 5.41
C PHE A 276 27.08 -7.38 5.07
N TYR A 277 26.31 -8.47 5.15
CA TYR A 277 24.90 -8.50 4.76
C TYR A 277 24.03 -8.87 5.96
N LEU A 278 23.23 -7.91 6.42
CA LEU A 278 22.28 -8.08 7.54
C LEU A 278 20.84 -7.75 7.14
N THR A 279 20.58 -7.67 5.84
CA THR A 279 19.30 -7.26 5.25
C THR A 279 18.12 -8.10 5.75
N GLN A 280 16.92 -7.52 5.84
CA GLN A 280 15.69 -8.22 6.23
C GLN A 280 15.83 -8.93 7.58
N ASN A 281 16.03 -8.14 8.64
CA ASN A 281 16.04 -8.59 10.03
C ASN A 281 15.25 -7.59 10.90
N LYS A 282 15.36 -7.70 12.23
CA LYS A 282 14.78 -6.76 13.20
C LYS A 282 15.85 -6.00 13.99
N LEU A 283 17.03 -5.79 13.40
CA LEU A 283 18.13 -5.07 14.03
C LEU A 283 17.77 -3.60 14.21
N ASP A 284 18.26 -2.99 15.28
CA ASP A 284 17.92 -1.61 15.64
C ASP A 284 19.16 -0.81 16.12
N GLY A 285 18.93 0.38 16.66
CA GLY A 285 20.00 1.24 17.17
C GLY A 285 20.67 2.07 16.07
N LEU A 286 21.87 2.57 16.34
CA LEU A 286 22.62 3.46 15.46
C LEU A 286 23.56 2.68 14.55
N ILE A 287 23.85 3.22 13.35
CA ILE A 287 24.97 2.74 12.54
C ILE A 287 26.28 3.04 13.30
N PRO A 288 27.19 2.07 13.50
CA PRO A 288 28.46 2.25 14.19
C PRO A 288 29.28 3.42 13.66
N SER A 289 29.65 4.34 14.54
CA SER A 289 30.44 5.52 14.20
C SER A 289 31.89 5.16 13.85
N LYS A 290 32.40 4.03 14.38
CA LYS A 290 33.75 3.51 14.09
C LYS A 290 33.81 2.47 12.97
N LEU A 291 32.76 2.34 12.16
CA LEU A 291 32.75 1.40 11.03
C LEU A 291 33.92 1.63 10.05
N TRP A 292 34.46 2.85 10.00
CA TRP A 292 35.66 3.22 9.23
C TRP A 292 36.92 2.41 9.57
N GLN A 293 36.97 1.74 10.72
CA GLN A 293 38.07 0.85 11.10
C GLN A 293 38.06 -0.47 10.30
N CYS A 294 36.91 -0.89 9.75
CA CYS A 294 36.80 -2.05 8.86
C CYS A 294 37.35 -1.73 7.46
N LYS A 295 38.66 -1.48 7.35
CA LYS A 295 39.29 -0.88 6.15
C LYS A 295 39.16 -1.70 4.88
N GLU A 296 38.88 -3.00 4.97
CA GLU A 296 38.69 -3.86 3.79
C GLU A 296 37.22 -3.95 3.32
N LEU A 297 36.30 -3.24 3.98
CA LEU A 297 34.87 -3.31 3.68
C LEU A 297 34.57 -2.84 2.26
N ARG A 298 33.85 -3.67 1.51
CA ARG A 298 33.43 -3.43 0.12
C ARG A 298 31.92 -3.30 0.00
N ILE A 299 31.20 -4.18 0.68
CA ILE A 299 29.74 -4.21 0.64
C ILE A 299 29.22 -4.11 2.05
N PHE A 300 28.41 -3.08 2.28
CA PHE A 300 27.74 -2.81 3.54
C PHE A 300 26.23 -2.74 3.32
N SER A 301 25.50 -3.73 3.83
CA SER A 301 24.08 -3.90 3.57
C SER A 301 23.31 -4.17 4.86
N LEU A 302 22.47 -3.21 5.22
CA LEU A 302 21.60 -3.21 6.42
C LEU A 302 20.11 -3.00 6.05
N ALA A 303 19.75 -3.18 4.79
CA ALA A 303 18.42 -2.85 4.28
C ALA A 303 17.29 -3.60 5.02
N SER A 304 16.08 -3.02 5.05
CA SER A 304 14.90 -3.63 5.68
C SER A 304 15.15 -4.03 7.15
N ASN A 305 15.47 -3.05 7.99
CA ASN A 305 15.72 -3.19 9.44
C ASN A 305 15.13 -1.97 10.19
N ASN A 306 15.43 -1.81 11.48
CA ASN A 306 14.96 -0.72 12.34
C ASN A 306 16.09 0.25 12.76
N PHE A 307 17.14 0.41 11.95
CA PHE A 307 18.23 1.34 12.28
C PHE A 307 17.74 2.79 12.30
N ARG A 308 18.21 3.56 13.28
CA ARG A 308 17.83 4.96 13.51
C ARG A 308 19.05 5.88 13.55
N GLY A 309 18.79 7.19 13.62
CA GLY A 309 19.84 8.22 13.68
C GLY A 309 20.51 8.47 12.34
N SER A 310 21.60 9.22 12.35
CA SER A 310 22.28 9.69 11.14
C SER A 310 23.28 8.69 10.55
N ILE A 311 23.45 8.73 9.24
CA ILE A 311 24.54 8.03 8.55
C ILE A 311 25.88 8.66 8.99
N PRO A 312 26.83 7.89 9.55
CA PRO A 312 28.10 8.44 10.02
C PRO A 312 28.95 8.99 8.87
N LYS A 313 29.46 10.22 9.00
CA LYS A 313 30.39 10.84 8.04
C LYS A 313 31.67 10.02 7.83
N SER A 314 32.10 9.32 8.87
CA SER A 314 33.27 8.45 8.85
C SER A 314 33.17 7.32 7.83
N LEU A 315 31.97 6.98 7.34
CA LEU A 315 31.77 5.99 6.28
C LEU A 315 32.53 6.36 5.00
N GLY A 316 32.73 7.66 4.72
CA GLY A 316 33.53 8.14 3.60
C GLY A 316 35.03 7.80 3.68
N ASN A 317 35.53 7.31 4.81
CA ASN A 317 36.92 6.87 4.96
C ASN A 317 37.19 5.44 4.43
N LEU A 318 36.14 4.69 4.07
CA LEU A 318 36.25 3.30 3.61
C LEU A 318 36.45 3.23 2.10
N THR A 319 37.66 3.49 1.63
CA THR A 319 37.99 3.68 0.20
C THR A 319 37.76 2.46 -0.70
N TYR A 320 37.56 1.27 -0.15
CA TYR A 320 37.21 0.05 -0.89
C TYR A 320 35.69 -0.20 -1.00
N LEU A 321 34.85 0.64 -0.39
CA LEU A 321 33.40 0.50 -0.49
C LEU A 321 32.95 0.65 -1.95
N THR A 322 32.26 -0.38 -2.42
CA THR A 322 31.60 -0.44 -3.72
C THR A 322 30.09 -0.29 -3.60
N THR A 323 29.52 -0.72 -2.48
CA THR A 323 28.06 -0.85 -2.34
C THR A 323 27.61 -0.52 -0.92
N ILE A 324 26.65 0.41 -0.82
CA ILE A 324 26.00 0.80 0.43
C ILE A 324 24.49 0.64 0.23
N LEU A 325 23.88 -0.28 0.99
CA LEU A 325 22.43 -0.57 0.94
C LEU A 325 21.84 -0.39 2.35
N LEU A 326 21.12 0.69 2.56
CA LEU A 326 20.51 1.08 3.83
C LEU A 326 19.01 1.40 3.69
N GLU A 327 18.40 1.00 2.58
CA GLU A 327 16.98 1.24 2.34
C GLU A 327 16.06 0.60 3.38
N GLU A 328 14.85 1.13 3.53
CA GLU A 328 13.81 0.59 4.42
C GLU A 328 14.29 0.48 5.87
N ASN A 329 14.68 1.63 6.44
CA ASN A 329 15.09 1.79 7.82
C ASN A 329 14.46 3.08 8.39
N ASN A 330 14.80 3.44 9.64
CA ASN A 330 14.35 4.67 10.29
C ASN A 330 15.47 5.72 10.39
N LEU A 331 16.37 5.79 9.40
CA LEU A 331 17.51 6.71 9.40
C LEU A 331 17.05 8.16 9.21
N THR A 332 17.70 9.08 9.92
CA THR A 332 17.37 10.51 9.96
C THR A 332 18.58 11.37 9.59
N GLY A 333 18.41 12.67 9.43
CA GLY A 333 19.52 13.60 9.15
C GLY A 333 19.96 13.56 7.69
N THR A 334 21.13 14.10 7.39
CA THR A 334 21.59 14.33 6.01
C THR A 334 22.42 13.18 5.47
N ILE A 335 22.47 13.05 4.13
CA ILE A 335 23.46 12.21 3.45
C ILE A 335 24.84 12.89 3.59
N PRO A 336 25.86 12.24 4.18
CA PRO A 336 27.20 12.83 4.31
C PRO A 336 27.85 13.12 2.95
N GLU A 337 28.49 14.28 2.81
CA GLU A 337 29.20 14.65 1.57
C GLU A 337 30.39 13.72 1.29
N GLU A 338 31.00 13.19 2.35
CA GLU A 338 32.16 12.29 2.29
C GLU A 338 31.86 10.98 1.56
N ILE A 339 30.60 10.54 1.49
CA ILE A 339 30.19 9.38 0.67
C ILE A 339 30.43 9.65 -0.82
N GLY A 340 30.29 10.90 -1.26
CA GLY A 340 30.58 11.31 -2.64
C GLY A 340 32.06 11.25 -3.00
N ASP A 341 32.96 11.19 -2.01
CA ASP A 341 34.41 11.10 -2.21
C ASP A 341 34.92 9.64 -2.30
N LEU A 342 34.03 8.63 -2.14
CA LEU A 342 34.39 7.21 -2.21
C LEU A 342 34.77 6.80 -3.64
N PRO A 343 36.03 6.38 -3.91
CA PRO A 343 36.53 6.24 -5.28
C PRO A 343 36.02 5.01 -6.03
N GLN A 344 35.47 4.02 -5.32
CA GLN A 344 35.01 2.76 -5.90
C GLN A 344 33.49 2.55 -5.77
N LEU A 345 32.75 3.56 -5.28
CA LEU A 345 31.31 3.43 -5.04
C LEU A 345 30.55 3.24 -6.36
N GLU A 346 29.93 2.08 -6.51
CA GLU A 346 29.11 1.70 -7.67
C GLU A 346 27.61 1.82 -7.37
N ALA A 347 27.18 1.56 -6.13
CA ALA A 347 25.76 1.59 -5.77
C ALA A 347 25.54 2.22 -4.39
N LEU A 348 24.61 3.18 -4.34
CA LEU A 348 24.11 3.81 -3.12
C LEU A 348 22.58 3.72 -3.08
N SER A 349 22.06 2.93 -2.15
CA SER A 349 20.62 2.80 -1.90
C SER A 349 20.31 3.18 -0.46
N LEU A 350 19.49 4.23 -0.31
CA LEU A 350 19.07 4.83 0.96
C LEU A 350 17.55 5.07 1.00
N GLY A 351 16.79 4.47 0.09
CA GLY A 351 15.36 4.74 -0.06
C GLY A 351 14.54 4.32 1.16
N PHE A 352 13.28 4.77 1.28
CA PHE A 352 12.38 4.42 2.39
C PHE A 352 13.02 4.67 3.77
N ASN A 353 13.44 5.91 4.01
CA ASN A 353 13.99 6.37 5.28
C ASN A 353 13.43 7.77 5.61
N ASN A 354 13.91 8.39 6.68
CA ASN A 354 13.56 9.76 7.10
C ASN A 354 14.72 10.74 6.88
N LEU A 355 15.55 10.52 5.85
CA LEU A 355 16.68 11.39 5.53
C LEU A 355 16.20 12.75 5.00
N ASN A 356 16.87 13.82 5.39
CA ASN A 356 16.53 15.20 5.03
C ASN A 356 17.76 15.98 4.52
N GLY A 357 17.56 17.25 4.21
CA GLY A 357 18.61 18.11 3.68
C GLY A 357 18.94 17.82 2.21
N VAL A 358 20.05 18.37 1.71
CA VAL A 358 20.39 18.34 0.29
C VAL A 358 21.10 17.04 -0.12
N ILE A 359 20.87 16.60 -1.35
CA ILE A 359 21.66 15.52 -1.96
C ILE A 359 23.06 16.06 -2.29
N PRO A 360 24.15 15.49 -1.73
CA PRO A 360 25.50 15.99 -1.99
C PRO A 360 25.87 15.96 -3.48
N SER A 361 26.26 17.11 -4.04
CA SER A 361 26.62 17.23 -5.46
C SER A 361 27.81 16.36 -5.84
N LYS A 362 28.72 16.07 -4.88
CA LYS A 362 29.85 15.16 -5.04
C LYS A 362 29.46 13.74 -5.46
N LEU A 363 28.27 13.26 -5.09
CA LEU A 363 27.75 11.96 -5.55
C LEU A 363 27.67 11.89 -7.07
N PHE A 364 27.40 13.03 -7.72
CA PHE A 364 27.33 13.17 -9.17
C PHE A 364 28.68 13.54 -9.80
N ASN A 365 29.79 13.34 -9.10
CA ASN A 365 31.15 13.49 -9.63
C ASN A 365 31.92 12.16 -9.64
N ASN A 366 31.23 11.05 -9.39
CA ASN A 366 31.82 9.72 -9.33
C ASN A 366 31.54 8.96 -10.64
N SER A 367 32.57 8.67 -11.42
CA SER A 367 32.42 7.96 -12.69
C SER A 367 32.16 6.46 -12.55
N MET A 368 32.36 5.88 -11.37
CA MET A 368 32.10 4.46 -11.08
C MET A 368 30.64 4.20 -10.71
N ILE A 369 29.90 5.23 -10.29
CA ILE A 369 28.51 5.08 -9.83
C ILE A 369 27.62 4.57 -10.96
N ARG A 370 26.82 3.56 -10.63
CA ARG A 370 25.83 2.91 -11.50
C ARG A 370 24.42 3.07 -10.94
N GLU A 371 24.28 3.08 -9.62
CA GLU A 371 22.98 3.18 -8.98
C GLU A 371 22.97 4.26 -7.88
N ILE A 372 21.98 5.15 -7.97
CA ILE A 372 21.62 6.08 -6.92
C ILE A 372 20.12 5.91 -6.66
N ALA A 373 19.77 5.33 -5.51
CA ALA A 373 18.38 5.09 -5.09
C ALA A 373 18.10 5.77 -3.74
N LEU A 374 17.43 6.91 -3.78
CA LEU A 374 17.16 7.79 -2.63
C LEU A 374 15.66 8.06 -2.43
N SER A 375 14.80 7.28 -3.08
CA SER A 375 13.35 7.53 -3.11
C SER A 375 12.69 7.33 -1.75
N PHE A 376 11.53 7.96 -1.51
CA PHE A 376 10.81 7.88 -0.23
C PHE A 376 11.65 8.36 0.96
N ASN A 377 12.02 9.64 0.92
CA ASN A 377 12.72 10.34 1.99
C ASN A 377 12.17 11.79 2.10
N GLN A 378 12.82 12.64 2.89
CA GLN A 378 12.50 14.06 3.06
C GLN A 378 13.59 14.97 2.48
N LEU A 379 14.36 14.48 1.48
CA LEU A 379 15.48 15.20 0.87
C LEU A 379 14.98 16.44 0.13
N SER A 380 15.75 17.51 0.18
CA SER A 380 15.39 18.83 -0.33
C SER A 380 16.48 19.41 -1.25
N GLY A 381 16.24 20.62 -1.78
CA GLY A 381 17.16 21.30 -2.69
C GLY A 381 17.03 20.82 -4.14
N SER A 382 18.03 21.14 -4.97
CA SER A 382 18.05 20.86 -6.41
C SER A 382 19.18 19.90 -6.79
N LEU A 383 18.98 19.20 -7.91
CA LEU A 383 20.03 18.38 -8.53
C LEU A 383 20.97 19.27 -9.37
N PRO A 384 22.27 18.95 -9.48
CA PRO A 384 23.18 19.69 -10.36
C PRO A 384 22.72 19.67 -11.82
N ALA A 385 22.79 20.79 -12.53
CA ALA A 385 22.20 20.90 -13.87
C ALA A 385 22.81 19.96 -14.93
N ASN A 386 24.06 19.51 -14.78
CA ASN A 386 24.77 18.72 -15.79
C ASN A 386 25.34 17.39 -15.24
N ILE A 387 24.57 16.68 -14.40
CA ILE A 387 25.06 15.42 -13.81
C ILE A 387 25.53 14.40 -14.84
N GLY A 388 24.87 14.32 -16.01
CA GLY A 388 25.19 13.33 -17.04
C GLY A 388 26.63 13.37 -17.54
N LEU A 389 27.32 14.51 -17.44
CA LEU A 389 28.73 14.64 -17.88
C LEU A 389 29.70 13.81 -17.04
N ASN A 390 29.42 13.66 -15.74
CA ASN A 390 30.35 13.09 -14.77
C ASN A 390 29.99 11.67 -14.33
N VAL A 391 28.77 11.20 -14.66
CA VAL A 391 28.27 9.85 -14.31
C VAL A 391 27.93 9.02 -15.55
N PRO A 392 28.87 8.77 -16.48
CA PRO A 392 28.59 8.10 -17.75
C PRO A 392 28.16 6.63 -17.59
N ASN A 393 28.45 6.02 -16.43
CA ASN A 393 28.10 4.65 -16.10
C ASN A 393 26.78 4.51 -15.32
N LEU A 394 26.08 5.61 -15.03
CA LEU A 394 24.82 5.57 -14.30
C LEU A 394 23.77 4.76 -15.07
N GLU A 395 23.23 3.74 -14.41
CA GLU A 395 22.23 2.79 -14.91
C GLU A 395 20.85 3.08 -14.30
N ILE A 396 20.81 3.44 -13.02
CA ILE A 396 19.58 3.69 -12.24
C ILE A 396 19.70 5.01 -11.47
N LEU A 397 18.71 5.90 -11.65
CA LEU A 397 18.55 7.09 -10.82
C LEU A 397 17.12 7.18 -10.29
N ARG A 398 16.95 6.97 -8.98
CA ARG A 398 15.65 7.02 -8.30
C ARG A 398 15.68 8.03 -7.16
N VAL A 399 14.99 9.14 -7.31
CA VAL A 399 14.85 10.20 -6.28
C VAL A 399 13.39 10.56 -5.99
N ALA A 400 12.47 9.65 -6.34
CA ALA A 400 11.04 9.87 -6.23
C ALA A 400 10.57 10.07 -4.78
N ARG A 401 9.42 10.74 -4.60
CA ARG A 401 8.80 10.96 -3.27
C ARG A 401 9.79 11.57 -2.27
N ASN A 402 10.24 12.77 -2.60
CA ASN A 402 11.08 13.63 -1.76
C ASN A 402 10.55 15.07 -1.79
N ASN A 403 11.22 15.96 -1.06
CA ASN A 403 10.92 17.40 -1.04
C ASN A 403 11.87 18.17 -1.98
N LEU A 404 12.30 17.57 -3.09
CA LEU A 404 13.21 18.24 -4.03
C LEU A 404 12.45 19.38 -4.71
N VAL A 405 12.95 20.61 -4.51
CA VAL A 405 12.26 21.86 -4.88
C VAL A 405 13.07 22.71 -5.86
N ALA A 406 12.34 23.33 -6.80
CA ALA A 406 12.69 24.54 -7.56
C ALA A 406 13.96 24.48 -8.44
N GLY A 407 14.23 23.33 -9.06
CA GLY A 407 15.25 23.19 -10.10
C GLY A 407 14.68 22.60 -11.39
N LEU A 408 15.31 22.94 -12.52
CA LEU A 408 15.09 22.25 -13.80
C LEU A 408 15.52 20.78 -13.68
N LEU A 409 14.93 19.90 -14.49
CA LEU A 409 15.45 18.55 -14.65
C LEU A 409 16.93 18.59 -15.08
N PRO A 410 17.79 17.77 -14.48
CA PRO A 410 19.21 17.77 -14.81
C PRO A 410 19.43 17.21 -16.22
N ASN A 411 20.43 17.74 -16.91
CA ASN A 411 20.87 17.21 -18.19
C ASN A 411 21.57 15.86 -17.99
N LEU A 412 20.92 14.81 -18.47
CA LEU A 412 21.35 13.43 -18.39
C LEU A 412 21.94 12.89 -19.70
N SER A 413 22.11 13.73 -20.73
CA SER A 413 22.39 13.26 -22.10
C SER A 413 23.56 12.28 -22.25
N ASN A 414 24.56 12.39 -21.39
CA ASN A 414 25.80 11.61 -21.40
C ASN A 414 25.77 10.36 -20.49
N ALA A 415 24.71 10.17 -19.68
CA ALA A 415 24.48 8.96 -18.90
C ALA A 415 23.94 7.83 -19.80
N SER A 416 24.75 7.40 -20.77
CA SER A 416 24.32 6.53 -21.87
C SER A 416 23.86 5.13 -21.44
N LYS A 417 24.22 4.68 -20.23
CA LYS A 417 23.79 3.40 -19.66
C LYS A 417 22.47 3.48 -18.87
N LEU A 418 21.91 4.69 -18.70
CA LEU A 418 20.71 4.90 -17.91
C LEU A 418 19.53 4.17 -18.55
N TRP A 419 19.00 3.18 -17.84
CA TRP A 419 17.83 2.42 -18.26
C TRP A 419 16.61 2.73 -17.38
N GLU A 420 16.82 3.20 -16.16
CA GLU A 420 15.74 3.64 -15.26
C GLU A 420 15.98 5.05 -14.70
N LEU A 421 14.97 5.91 -14.90
CA LEU A 421 14.90 7.24 -14.33
C LEU A 421 13.56 7.43 -13.61
N ASP A 422 13.61 7.58 -12.29
CA ASP A 422 12.45 7.91 -11.46
C ASP A 422 12.72 9.17 -10.63
N MET A 423 12.01 10.24 -10.98
CA MET A 423 12.01 11.52 -10.26
C MET A 423 10.58 11.94 -9.87
N SER A 424 9.65 10.99 -9.84
CA SER A 424 8.23 11.24 -9.61
C SER A 424 7.93 11.77 -8.20
N VAL A 425 6.78 12.43 -8.02
CA VAL A 425 6.30 12.95 -6.73
C VAL A 425 7.35 13.82 -6.04
N ASN A 426 7.69 14.93 -6.69
CA ASN A 426 8.60 15.96 -6.20
C ASN A 426 8.03 17.34 -6.60
N SER A 427 8.85 18.40 -6.55
CA SER A 427 8.48 19.74 -7.00
C SER A 427 9.39 20.25 -8.12
N PHE A 428 9.78 19.37 -9.05
CA PHE A 428 10.55 19.78 -10.24
C PHE A 428 9.72 20.68 -11.15
N THR A 429 10.35 21.73 -11.71
CA THR A 429 9.69 22.73 -12.54
C THR A 429 10.38 22.89 -13.89
N GLY A 430 9.74 23.65 -14.78
CA GLY A 430 10.29 24.01 -16.09
C GLY A 430 10.06 22.92 -17.14
N PHE A 431 10.81 23.00 -18.23
CA PHE A 431 10.54 22.19 -19.41
C PHE A 431 11.11 20.79 -19.31
N LEU A 432 10.33 19.81 -19.78
CA LEU A 432 10.83 18.46 -20.05
C LEU A 432 11.95 18.54 -21.11
N PRO A 433 13.21 18.20 -20.78
CA PRO A 433 14.33 18.49 -21.65
C PRO A 433 14.40 17.48 -22.81
N SER A 434 14.59 17.99 -24.03
CA SER A 434 14.76 17.15 -25.22
C SER A 434 16.02 16.29 -25.16
N THR A 435 16.95 16.55 -24.25
CA THR A 435 18.15 15.72 -24.05
C THR A 435 17.82 14.32 -23.56
N LEU A 436 16.64 14.08 -22.95
CA LEU A 436 16.17 12.73 -22.63
C LEU A 436 16.11 11.81 -23.87
N CYS A 437 15.94 12.40 -25.06
CA CYS A 437 15.97 11.69 -26.33
C CYS A 437 17.29 11.00 -26.68
N SER A 438 18.41 11.42 -26.09
CA SER A 438 19.70 10.78 -26.33
C SER A 438 19.88 9.49 -25.54
N LEU A 439 19.04 9.23 -24.53
CA LEU A 439 19.10 8.06 -23.67
C LEU A 439 18.50 6.83 -24.36
N LYS A 440 19.28 6.20 -25.24
CA LYS A 440 18.80 5.07 -26.06
C LYS A 440 18.53 3.79 -25.27
N ASN A 441 19.12 3.64 -24.08
CA ASN A 441 18.92 2.49 -23.21
C ASN A 441 17.75 2.68 -22.22
N LEU A 442 17.07 3.83 -22.23
CA LEU A 442 16.01 4.13 -21.29
C LEU A 442 14.82 3.19 -21.50
N GLU A 443 14.49 2.39 -20.48
CA GLU A 443 13.36 1.47 -20.44
C GLU A 443 12.21 2.01 -19.58
N CYS A 444 12.55 2.74 -18.50
CA CYS A 444 11.59 3.26 -17.54
C CYS A 444 11.81 4.75 -17.30
N LEU A 445 10.82 5.57 -17.66
CA LEU A 445 10.82 7.01 -17.41
C LEU A 445 9.60 7.40 -16.56
N LEU A 446 9.84 7.73 -15.29
CA LEU A 446 8.83 8.08 -14.30
C LEU A 446 9.07 9.50 -13.80
N LEU A 447 8.25 10.44 -14.26
CA LEU A 447 8.33 11.86 -13.89
C LEU A 447 6.99 12.42 -13.39
N TYR A 448 6.02 11.54 -13.12
CA TYR A 448 4.67 11.92 -12.73
C TYR A 448 4.63 12.70 -11.40
N SER A 449 3.56 13.46 -11.16
CA SER A 449 3.36 14.28 -9.94
C SER A 449 4.52 15.26 -9.72
N ASN A 450 4.72 16.15 -10.68
CA ASN A 450 5.66 17.27 -10.63
C ASN A 450 5.02 18.50 -11.27
N ASN A 451 5.78 19.58 -11.48
CA ASN A 451 5.31 20.80 -12.14
C ASN A 451 6.04 21.02 -13.48
N LEU A 452 6.21 19.94 -14.25
CA LEU A 452 6.89 19.96 -15.55
C LEU A 452 5.95 20.44 -16.66
N THR A 453 6.50 21.22 -17.58
CA THR A 453 5.80 21.75 -18.75
C THR A 453 6.47 21.29 -20.04
N ILE A 454 5.81 21.47 -21.18
CA ILE A 454 6.43 21.33 -22.51
C ILE A 454 6.48 22.70 -23.18
N ASP A 455 7.63 23.05 -23.77
CA ASP A 455 7.85 24.35 -24.41
C ASP A 455 7.21 24.48 -25.79
N VAL A 456 5.89 24.55 -25.87
CA VAL A 456 5.17 24.60 -27.16
C VAL A 456 5.56 25.76 -28.11
N SER A 457 6.41 26.70 -27.68
CA SER A 457 6.93 27.79 -28.52
C SER A 457 8.04 27.36 -29.50
N THR A 458 8.68 26.20 -29.26
CA THR A 458 9.75 25.68 -30.13
C THR A 458 9.28 24.49 -30.95
N PRO A 459 9.70 24.37 -32.24
CA PRO A 459 9.44 23.17 -33.04
C PRO A 459 9.98 21.88 -32.39
N GLN A 460 11.01 22.03 -31.55
CA GLN A 460 11.67 20.95 -30.80
C GLN A 460 10.87 20.47 -29.59
N ALA A 461 9.91 21.23 -29.06
CA ALA A 461 9.16 20.78 -27.90
C ALA A 461 8.02 19.82 -28.23
N ALA A 462 7.30 20.04 -29.34
CA ALA A 462 6.45 19.00 -29.93
C ALA A 462 7.27 17.74 -30.27
N SER A 463 8.57 17.93 -30.57
CA SER A 463 9.51 16.85 -30.79
C SER A 463 9.91 16.10 -29.52
N THR A 464 9.81 16.66 -28.31
CA THR A 464 10.27 15.94 -27.09
C THR A 464 9.32 14.80 -26.75
N LEU A 465 8.02 15.06 -26.61
CA LEU A 465 7.05 14.00 -26.39
C LEU A 465 7.01 13.02 -27.57
N SER A 466 7.02 13.53 -28.81
CA SER A 466 7.12 12.67 -30.01
C SER A 466 8.35 11.77 -29.99
N CYS A 467 9.50 12.30 -29.61
CA CYS A 467 10.73 11.54 -29.52
C CYS A 467 10.70 10.47 -28.41
N LEU A 468 10.15 10.79 -27.24
CA LEU A 468 9.99 9.81 -26.15
C LEU A 468 9.12 8.64 -26.58
N PHE A 469 8.01 8.91 -27.28
CA PHE A 469 7.18 7.88 -27.89
C PHE A 469 7.92 7.05 -28.96
N ASN A 470 9.02 7.56 -29.52
CA ASN A 470 9.81 6.90 -30.56
C ASN A 470 11.06 6.18 -30.01
N LEU A 471 11.32 6.23 -28.70
CA LEU A 471 12.44 5.51 -28.08
C LEU A 471 12.17 4.01 -28.12
N ARG A 472 13.08 3.26 -28.77
CA ARG A 472 12.89 1.82 -29.08
C ARG A 472 12.97 0.88 -27.88
N ASN A 473 13.61 1.32 -26.80
CA ASN A 473 13.75 0.51 -25.59
C ASN A 473 12.77 0.96 -24.50
N LEU A 474 12.05 2.07 -24.68
CA LEU A 474 11.19 2.62 -23.64
C LEU A 474 9.94 1.74 -23.50
N ILE A 475 9.76 1.18 -22.30
CA ILE A 475 8.68 0.27 -21.89
C ILE A 475 7.62 1.03 -21.09
N ARG A 476 8.05 1.90 -20.17
CA ARG A 476 7.17 2.67 -19.27
C ARG A 476 7.41 4.16 -19.43
N LEU A 477 6.37 4.89 -19.78
CA LEU A 477 6.39 6.35 -19.89
C LEU A 477 5.28 6.94 -19.01
N HIS A 478 5.64 7.40 -17.81
CA HIS A 478 4.69 7.99 -16.87
C HIS A 478 5.05 9.47 -16.65
N LEU A 479 4.26 10.35 -17.23
CA LEU A 479 4.38 11.81 -17.10
C LEU A 479 3.12 12.44 -16.50
N GLY A 480 2.17 11.63 -16.03
CA GLY A 480 0.90 12.09 -15.47
C GLY A 480 1.07 13.10 -14.33
N ASP A 481 0.01 13.83 -13.99
CA ASP A 481 0.01 14.83 -12.91
C ASP A 481 1.17 15.84 -13.07
N ASN A 482 1.21 16.46 -14.24
CA ASN A 482 2.16 17.51 -14.63
C ASN A 482 1.45 18.45 -15.62
N PRO A 483 1.59 19.78 -15.53
CA PRO A 483 0.92 20.70 -16.45
C PRO A 483 1.60 20.76 -17.84
N LEU A 484 1.69 19.62 -18.53
CA LEU A 484 2.38 19.47 -19.81
C LEU A 484 1.79 20.36 -20.91
N ASN A 485 0.45 20.55 -20.89
CA ASN A 485 -0.27 21.48 -21.74
C ASN A 485 0.04 21.31 -23.24
N THR A 486 -0.02 20.07 -23.72
CA THR A 486 0.38 19.68 -25.09
C THR A 486 -0.65 18.74 -25.74
N THR A 487 -0.35 18.23 -26.94
CA THR A 487 -1.16 17.22 -27.64
C THR A 487 -0.40 15.89 -27.75
N ILE A 488 -1.12 14.79 -27.94
CA ILE A 488 -0.51 13.47 -28.18
C ILE A 488 0.14 13.46 -29.57
N PRO A 489 1.39 13.01 -29.72
CA PRO A 489 2.09 13.03 -31.01
C PRO A 489 1.46 12.05 -32.02
N ALA A 490 1.39 12.47 -33.28
CA ALA A 490 0.74 11.71 -34.36
C ALA A 490 1.71 10.94 -35.27
N SER A 491 3.03 10.95 -35.06
CA SER A 491 3.96 10.29 -36.01
C SER A 491 5.08 9.49 -35.34
N ASN A 492 5.39 8.33 -35.96
CA ASN A 492 6.51 7.43 -35.69
C ASN A 492 6.55 6.70 -34.33
N LEU A 493 5.40 6.51 -33.66
CA LEU A 493 5.32 5.86 -32.34
C LEU A 493 5.95 4.44 -32.32
N SER A 494 6.77 4.18 -31.30
CA SER A 494 7.50 2.92 -31.08
C SER A 494 6.60 1.81 -30.56
N MET A 495 6.81 0.57 -31.03
CA MET A 495 6.10 -0.62 -30.52
C MET A 495 6.64 -1.13 -29.17
N SER A 496 7.59 -0.44 -28.53
CA SER A 496 8.21 -0.90 -27.28
C SER A 496 7.39 -0.58 -26.03
N LEU A 497 6.54 0.44 -26.09
CA LEU A 497 5.78 0.92 -24.93
C LEU A 497 4.73 -0.10 -24.50
N LEU A 498 4.78 -0.48 -23.23
CA LEU A 498 3.77 -1.32 -22.56
C LEU A 498 2.83 -0.49 -21.68
N TYR A 499 3.35 0.58 -21.06
CA TYR A 499 2.58 1.43 -20.14
C TYR A 499 2.80 2.89 -20.47
N VAL A 500 1.71 3.59 -20.75
CA VAL A 500 1.69 5.05 -20.99
C VAL A 500 0.71 5.69 -20.02
N ASP A 501 1.21 6.61 -19.21
CA ASP A 501 0.44 7.39 -18.25
C ASP A 501 0.68 8.89 -18.45
N LEU A 502 -0.32 9.56 -19.03
CA LEU A 502 -0.39 11.01 -19.19
C LEU A 502 -1.65 11.57 -18.52
N SER A 503 -2.15 10.89 -17.49
CA SER A 503 -3.33 11.32 -16.73
C SER A 503 -3.08 12.67 -16.05
N PHE A 504 -4.12 13.49 -15.83
CA PHE A 504 -3.97 14.77 -15.11
C PHE A 504 -2.89 15.71 -15.68
N SER A 505 -2.76 15.79 -17.01
CA SER A 505 -1.63 16.50 -17.65
C SER A 505 -1.99 17.70 -18.54
N ASN A 506 -3.25 18.14 -18.50
CA ASN A 506 -3.77 19.18 -19.40
C ASN A 506 -3.52 18.85 -20.89
N ILE A 507 -3.54 17.57 -21.26
CA ILE A 507 -3.39 17.13 -22.65
C ILE A 507 -4.64 17.53 -23.44
N ARG A 508 -4.44 18.15 -24.60
CA ARG A 508 -5.49 18.71 -25.46
C ARG A 508 -5.58 18.00 -26.80
N GLY A 509 -6.63 18.35 -27.55
CA GLY A 509 -6.82 17.90 -28.93
C GLY A 509 -7.36 16.47 -28.99
N ASN A 510 -7.26 15.85 -30.16
CA ASN A 510 -7.82 14.52 -30.38
C ASN A 510 -6.79 13.43 -30.08
N ILE A 511 -7.27 12.23 -29.74
CA ILE A 511 -6.44 11.03 -29.72
C ILE A 511 -6.09 10.69 -31.19
N PRO A 512 -4.81 10.70 -31.61
CA PRO A 512 -4.42 10.49 -33.00
C PRO A 512 -4.64 9.04 -33.43
N VAL A 513 -4.92 8.83 -34.73
CA VAL A 513 -5.10 7.48 -35.31
C VAL A 513 -3.83 6.63 -35.12
N ASP A 514 -2.66 7.27 -35.15
CA ASP A 514 -1.37 6.61 -34.95
C ASP A 514 -1.18 5.99 -33.57
N ILE A 515 -2.03 6.30 -32.57
CA ILE A 515 -2.02 5.61 -31.27
C ILE A 515 -2.12 4.09 -31.43
N GLY A 516 -2.85 3.62 -32.46
CA GLY A 516 -2.98 2.21 -32.79
C GLY A 516 -1.68 1.53 -33.24
N ASN A 517 -0.60 2.28 -33.47
CA ASN A 517 0.72 1.71 -33.78
C ASN A 517 1.45 1.20 -32.52
N LEU A 518 0.99 1.54 -31.32
CA LEU A 518 1.53 1.07 -30.04
C LEU A 518 1.09 -0.38 -29.73
N SER A 519 1.25 -1.31 -30.66
CA SER A 519 0.64 -2.65 -30.60
C SER A 519 0.99 -3.49 -29.36
N SER A 520 2.12 -3.21 -28.69
CA SER A 520 2.53 -3.89 -27.45
C SER A 520 1.83 -3.36 -26.19
N LEU A 521 1.10 -2.25 -26.27
CA LEU A 521 0.57 -1.53 -25.12
C LEU A 521 -0.37 -2.40 -24.28
N ILE A 522 -0.12 -2.42 -22.96
CA ILE A 522 -0.93 -3.12 -21.96
C ILE A 522 -1.88 -2.15 -21.28
N ALA A 523 -1.44 -0.93 -20.99
CA ALA A 523 -2.29 0.10 -20.40
C ALA A 523 -2.04 1.48 -21.03
N LEU A 524 -3.14 2.14 -21.40
CA LEU A 524 -3.17 3.53 -21.84
C LEU A 524 -4.01 4.35 -20.87
N LYS A 525 -3.35 5.28 -20.17
CA LYS A 525 -3.98 6.18 -19.22
C LYS A 525 -3.88 7.62 -19.68
N LEU A 526 -5.06 8.18 -19.97
CA LEU A 526 -5.24 9.55 -20.44
C LEU A 526 -6.38 10.23 -19.67
N GLU A 527 -6.78 9.69 -18.52
CA GLU A 527 -7.88 10.22 -17.72
C GLU A 527 -7.60 11.64 -17.19
N SER A 528 -8.67 12.41 -16.93
CA SER A 528 -8.60 13.77 -16.39
C SER A 528 -7.73 14.70 -17.24
N ASN A 529 -8.10 14.84 -18.53
CA ASN A 529 -7.44 15.71 -19.49
C ASN A 529 -8.48 16.54 -20.28
N GLN A 530 -8.04 17.27 -21.30
CA GLN A 530 -8.87 18.09 -22.20
C GLN A 530 -8.94 17.45 -23.59
N LEU A 531 -8.93 16.12 -23.67
CA LEU A 531 -9.00 15.41 -24.95
C LEU A 531 -10.40 15.52 -25.54
N SER A 532 -10.48 15.86 -26.82
CA SER A 532 -11.71 16.07 -27.58
C SER A 532 -11.83 15.10 -28.75
N GLY A 533 -12.94 15.19 -29.49
CA GLY A 533 -13.16 14.38 -30.69
C GLY A 533 -13.62 12.96 -30.36
N ALA A 534 -13.54 12.06 -31.35
CA ALA A 534 -13.97 10.67 -31.19
C ALA A 534 -12.81 9.77 -30.76
N ILE A 535 -13.14 8.65 -30.11
CA ILE A 535 -12.18 7.56 -29.88
C ILE A 535 -11.81 6.96 -31.26
N PRO A 536 -10.52 6.93 -31.66
CA PRO A 536 -10.13 6.50 -33.00
C PRO A 536 -10.34 4.99 -33.20
N THR A 537 -10.84 4.61 -34.38
CA THR A 537 -11.09 3.19 -34.73
C THR A 537 -9.81 2.36 -34.80
N SER A 538 -8.65 2.99 -34.99
CA SER A 538 -7.34 2.33 -34.93
C SER A 538 -7.01 1.71 -33.57
N ILE A 539 -7.77 2.03 -32.51
CA ILE A 539 -7.63 1.41 -31.19
C ILE A 539 -7.71 -0.12 -31.27
N GLN A 540 -8.45 -0.68 -32.23
CA GLN A 540 -8.51 -2.14 -32.47
C GLN A 540 -7.13 -2.78 -32.68
N ARG A 541 -6.10 -2.02 -33.07
CA ARG A 541 -4.75 -2.57 -33.30
C ARG A 541 -3.99 -2.87 -32.00
N LEU A 542 -4.46 -2.36 -30.86
CA LEU A 542 -3.83 -2.54 -29.54
C LEU A 542 -4.20 -3.88 -28.91
N GLN A 543 -3.89 -4.98 -29.58
CA GLN A 543 -4.36 -6.33 -29.23
C GLN A 543 -3.93 -6.82 -27.84
N ASN A 544 -2.86 -6.25 -27.27
CA ASN A 544 -2.39 -6.56 -25.91
C ASN A 544 -3.03 -5.69 -24.81
N LEU A 545 -3.89 -4.74 -25.18
CA LEU A 545 -4.42 -3.75 -24.25
C LEU A 545 -5.35 -4.41 -23.23
N GLN A 546 -5.00 -4.26 -21.97
CA GLN A 546 -5.78 -4.73 -20.83
C GLN A 546 -6.50 -3.58 -20.13
N GLY A 547 -5.97 -2.36 -20.20
CA GLY A 547 -6.55 -1.18 -19.56
C GLY A 547 -6.59 0.05 -20.47
N LEU A 548 -7.79 0.60 -20.67
CA LEU A 548 -8.02 1.86 -21.36
C LEU A 548 -8.75 2.84 -20.44
N TYR A 549 -8.09 3.93 -20.08
CA TYR A 549 -8.59 4.95 -19.16
C TYR A 549 -8.65 6.29 -19.87
N LEU A 550 -9.86 6.70 -20.23
CA LEU A 550 -10.18 7.95 -20.93
C LEU A 550 -11.23 8.76 -20.18
N ASN A 551 -11.52 8.42 -18.92
CA ASN A 551 -12.53 9.12 -18.14
C ASN A 551 -12.15 10.57 -17.88
N ASP A 552 -13.14 11.41 -17.61
CA ASP A 552 -12.99 12.84 -17.30
C ASP A 552 -12.24 13.60 -18.41
N ASN A 553 -12.84 13.61 -19.61
CA ASN A 553 -12.34 14.29 -20.80
C ASN A 553 -13.51 14.95 -21.57
N GLU A 554 -13.24 15.48 -22.76
CA GLU A 554 -14.24 16.08 -23.66
C GLU A 554 -14.53 15.19 -24.89
N LEU A 555 -14.33 13.87 -24.76
CA LEU A 555 -14.57 12.93 -25.88
C LEU A 555 -16.05 12.89 -26.24
N GLN A 556 -16.33 12.83 -27.53
CA GLN A 556 -17.67 12.87 -28.09
C GLN A 556 -17.89 11.76 -29.12
N ALA A 557 -19.03 11.79 -29.82
CA ALA A 557 -19.48 10.75 -30.75
C ALA A 557 -19.78 9.42 -30.05
N HIS A 558 -19.79 8.32 -30.81
CA HIS A 558 -20.22 7.01 -30.33
C HIS A 558 -19.03 6.19 -29.81
N ILE A 559 -19.30 5.25 -28.91
CA ILE A 559 -18.32 4.22 -28.55
C ILE A 559 -18.08 3.35 -29.80
N PRO A 560 -16.85 3.28 -30.35
CA PRO A 560 -16.58 2.56 -31.59
C PRO A 560 -16.69 1.04 -31.40
N TYR A 561 -17.20 0.34 -32.41
CA TYR A 561 -17.31 -1.13 -32.42
C TYR A 561 -15.93 -1.80 -32.34
N GLU A 562 -14.90 -1.12 -32.85
CA GLU A 562 -13.51 -1.54 -32.85
C GLU A 562 -12.94 -1.83 -31.45
N LEU A 563 -13.48 -1.22 -30.39
CA LEU A 563 -13.10 -1.56 -29.01
C LEU A 563 -13.42 -3.02 -28.65
N CYS A 564 -14.44 -3.61 -29.30
CA CYS A 564 -14.81 -5.00 -29.08
C CYS A 564 -13.80 -6.00 -29.62
N GLN A 565 -12.83 -5.57 -30.44
CA GLN A 565 -11.77 -6.43 -30.96
C GLN A 565 -10.57 -6.52 -30.01
N LEU A 566 -10.65 -5.86 -28.85
CA LEU A 566 -9.61 -5.91 -27.81
C LEU A 566 -9.91 -7.06 -26.86
N ASP A 567 -9.61 -8.28 -27.31
CA ASP A 567 -9.97 -9.51 -26.60
C ASP A 567 -9.44 -9.54 -25.15
N ASN A 568 -8.28 -8.92 -24.90
CA ASN A 568 -7.60 -8.87 -23.59
C ASN A 568 -8.08 -7.74 -22.66
N LEU A 569 -9.04 -6.92 -23.09
CA LEU A 569 -9.46 -5.73 -22.35
C LEU A 569 -10.17 -6.12 -21.05
N ALA A 570 -9.55 -5.74 -19.93
CA ALA A 570 -10.06 -6.00 -18.59
C ALA A 570 -10.61 -4.75 -17.90
N LYS A 571 -10.12 -3.56 -18.27
CA LYS A 571 -10.51 -2.29 -17.66
C LYS A 571 -10.83 -1.28 -18.75
N LEU A 572 -12.08 -0.82 -18.79
CA LEU A 572 -12.54 0.22 -19.69
C LEU A 572 -13.20 1.34 -18.88
N ARG A 573 -12.55 2.51 -18.82
CA ARG A 573 -13.09 3.70 -18.16
C ARG A 573 -13.25 4.84 -19.15
N LEU A 574 -14.51 5.14 -19.48
CA LEU A 574 -14.92 6.21 -20.38
C LEU A 574 -15.84 7.24 -19.69
N GLY A 575 -16.02 7.13 -18.37
CA GLY A 575 -16.95 7.98 -17.63
C GLY A 575 -16.59 9.47 -17.67
N GLY A 576 -17.55 10.37 -17.47
CA GLY A 576 -17.28 11.81 -17.45
C GLY A 576 -16.84 12.37 -18.80
N ASN A 577 -17.55 12.01 -19.87
CA ASN A 577 -17.31 12.48 -21.25
C ASN A 577 -18.63 12.93 -21.89
N ARG A 578 -18.61 13.24 -23.20
CA ARG A 578 -19.78 13.60 -24.01
C ARG A 578 -20.13 12.50 -25.03
N LEU A 579 -19.85 11.25 -24.71
CA LEU A 579 -20.15 10.11 -25.60
C LEU A 579 -21.67 9.93 -25.72
N SER A 580 -22.12 9.52 -26.90
CA SER A 580 -23.52 9.44 -27.28
C SER A 580 -23.84 8.15 -28.04
N GLY A 581 -25.13 7.90 -28.28
CA GLY A 581 -25.61 6.68 -28.92
C GLY A 581 -25.65 5.47 -27.99
N SER A 582 -25.88 4.28 -28.55
CA SER A 582 -26.02 3.04 -27.79
C SER A 582 -24.69 2.34 -27.53
N ILE A 583 -24.60 1.59 -26.42
CA ILE A 583 -23.47 0.70 -26.16
C ILE A 583 -23.43 -0.41 -27.25
N PRO A 584 -22.30 -0.62 -27.95
CA PRO A 584 -22.16 -1.71 -28.91
C PRO A 584 -22.42 -3.08 -28.24
N SER A 585 -23.26 -3.93 -28.85
CA SER A 585 -23.64 -5.22 -28.25
C SER A 585 -22.45 -6.17 -28.05
N CYS A 586 -21.45 -6.06 -28.90
CA CYS A 586 -20.21 -6.83 -28.79
C CYS A 586 -19.42 -6.55 -27.51
N LEU A 587 -19.61 -5.38 -26.86
CA LEU A 587 -18.90 -5.03 -25.64
C LEU A 587 -19.25 -6.00 -24.50
N TRP A 588 -20.47 -6.54 -24.53
CA TRP A 588 -20.95 -7.53 -23.57
C TRP A 588 -20.31 -8.92 -23.74
N GLU A 589 -19.56 -9.14 -24.83
CA GLU A 589 -18.91 -10.43 -25.12
C GLU A 589 -17.42 -10.47 -24.75
N LEU A 590 -16.87 -9.35 -24.24
CA LEU A 590 -15.47 -9.26 -23.82
C LEU A 590 -15.19 -10.14 -22.59
N LYS A 591 -14.45 -11.22 -22.80
CA LYS A 591 -14.29 -12.31 -21.82
C LYS A 591 -13.54 -11.92 -20.55
N PHE A 592 -12.57 -11.00 -20.67
CA PHE A 592 -11.71 -10.61 -19.56
C PHE A 592 -12.14 -9.31 -18.88
N MET A 593 -13.27 -8.71 -19.28
CA MET A 593 -13.76 -7.47 -18.68
C MET A 593 -14.01 -7.64 -17.18
N LEU A 594 -13.33 -6.84 -16.37
CA LEU A 594 -13.44 -6.80 -14.91
C LEU A 594 -14.06 -5.47 -14.43
N TYR A 595 -13.69 -4.35 -15.07
CA TYR A 595 -14.13 -3.01 -14.68
C TYR A 595 -14.66 -2.25 -15.89
N LEU A 596 -15.93 -1.88 -15.86
CA LEU A 596 -16.58 -1.10 -16.91
C LEU A 596 -17.20 0.17 -16.33
N ASN A 597 -16.63 1.33 -16.64
CA ASN A 597 -17.21 2.61 -16.27
C ASN A 597 -17.56 3.42 -17.52
N LEU A 598 -18.86 3.60 -17.77
CA LEU A 598 -19.43 4.43 -18.83
C LEU A 598 -20.27 5.59 -18.26
N SER A 599 -20.12 5.87 -16.97
CA SER A 599 -20.97 6.82 -16.24
C SER A 599 -20.84 8.25 -16.76
N SER A 600 -21.80 9.12 -16.46
CA SER A 600 -21.72 10.56 -16.76
C SER A 600 -21.38 10.84 -18.22
N ASN A 601 -22.22 10.33 -19.12
CA ASN A 601 -22.15 10.54 -20.57
C ASN A 601 -23.56 10.86 -21.11
N SER A 602 -23.71 10.93 -22.43
CA SER A 602 -25.00 11.11 -23.12
C SER A 602 -25.46 9.83 -23.84
N LEU A 603 -25.14 8.64 -23.29
CA LEU A 603 -25.48 7.36 -23.89
C LEU A 603 -26.99 7.09 -23.79
N VAL A 604 -27.56 6.51 -24.85
CA VAL A 604 -29.00 6.27 -25.03
C VAL A 604 -29.26 4.80 -25.37
N GLY A 605 -30.54 4.44 -25.49
CA GLY A 605 -30.98 3.11 -25.89
C GLY A 605 -31.35 2.23 -24.71
N GLN A 606 -31.63 0.96 -24.98
CA GLN A 606 -31.99 -0.05 -23.97
C GLN A 606 -30.76 -0.88 -23.58
N LEU A 607 -30.74 -1.37 -22.35
CA LEU A 607 -29.74 -2.34 -21.91
C LEU A 607 -29.99 -3.69 -22.61
N SER A 608 -29.00 -4.21 -23.34
CA SER A 608 -29.14 -5.49 -24.06
C SER A 608 -29.25 -6.66 -23.10
N GLU A 609 -30.02 -7.70 -23.48
CA GLU A 609 -30.01 -9.00 -22.79
C GLU A 609 -28.61 -9.66 -22.84
N ASP A 610 -27.72 -9.23 -23.73
CA ASP A 610 -26.34 -9.71 -23.76
C ASP A 610 -25.51 -9.28 -22.54
N ILE A 611 -25.94 -8.29 -21.74
CA ILE A 611 -25.19 -7.82 -20.56
C ILE A 611 -24.78 -8.97 -19.63
N GLY A 612 -25.65 -9.97 -19.46
CA GLY A 612 -25.38 -11.17 -18.65
C GLY A 612 -24.24 -12.07 -19.14
N LYS A 613 -23.69 -11.82 -20.34
CA LYS A 613 -22.53 -12.55 -20.87
C LYS A 613 -21.21 -12.10 -20.22
N LEU A 614 -21.14 -10.91 -19.61
CA LEU A 614 -19.96 -10.41 -18.88
C LEU A 614 -19.77 -11.07 -17.52
N LYS A 615 -19.60 -12.40 -17.51
CA LYS A 615 -19.57 -13.18 -16.26
C LYS A 615 -18.43 -12.80 -15.32
N GLY A 616 -17.31 -12.31 -15.86
CA GLY A 616 -16.13 -11.92 -15.09
C GLY A 616 -16.17 -10.53 -14.48
N VAL A 617 -17.16 -9.69 -14.83
CA VAL A 617 -17.19 -8.29 -14.37
C VAL A 617 -17.41 -8.21 -12.87
N VAL A 618 -16.66 -7.31 -12.22
CA VAL A 618 -16.66 -7.09 -10.77
C VAL A 618 -17.19 -5.70 -10.44
N ASP A 619 -16.93 -4.73 -11.31
CA ASP A 619 -17.36 -3.34 -11.13
C ASP A 619 -17.96 -2.82 -12.43
N MET A 620 -19.20 -2.33 -12.35
CA MET A 620 -19.88 -1.73 -13.49
C MET A 620 -20.65 -0.47 -13.09
N ASP A 621 -20.31 0.64 -13.72
CA ASP A 621 -20.97 1.91 -13.52
C ASP A 621 -21.47 2.47 -14.87
N LEU A 622 -22.80 2.47 -15.02
CA LEU A 622 -23.53 3.02 -16.18
C LEU A 622 -24.39 4.22 -15.77
N SER A 623 -24.14 4.80 -14.58
CA SER A 623 -24.95 5.87 -14.01
C SER A 623 -24.86 7.17 -14.81
N ASN A 624 -25.81 8.08 -14.57
CA ASN A 624 -25.83 9.43 -15.13
C ASN A 624 -25.73 9.42 -16.68
N ASN A 625 -26.68 8.74 -17.31
CA ASN A 625 -26.83 8.62 -18.76
C ASN A 625 -28.32 8.74 -19.12
N HIS A 626 -28.70 8.36 -20.35
CA HIS A 626 -30.07 8.39 -20.84
C HIS A 626 -30.59 7.00 -21.22
N PHE A 627 -30.10 5.93 -20.56
CA PHE A 627 -30.59 4.57 -20.80
C PHE A 627 -32.08 4.45 -20.44
N SER A 628 -32.83 3.71 -21.25
CA SER A 628 -34.30 3.60 -21.16
C SER A 628 -34.77 2.15 -21.28
N GLY A 629 -36.06 1.91 -21.08
CA GLY A 629 -36.63 0.56 -21.07
C GLY A 629 -36.32 -0.19 -19.77
N ASN A 630 -36.58 -1.49 -19.77
CA ASN A 630 -36.45 -2.33 -18.57
C ASN A 630 -35.00 -2.72 -18.30
N ILE A 631 -34.68 -3.00 -17.03
CA ILE A 631 -33.46 -3.73 -16.69
C ILE A 631 -33.63 -5.19 -17.15
N PRO A 632 -32.74 -5.73 -18.02
CA PRO A 632 -32.90 -7.07 -18.58
C PRO A 632 -32.77 -8.17 -17.52
N GLY A 633 -33.49 -9.27 -17.72
CA GLY A 633 -33.46 -10.41 -16.80
C GLY A 633 -32.10 -11.10 -16.77
N SER A 634 -31.34 -11.03 -17.87
CA SER A 634 -30.00 -11.59 -17.98
C SER A 634 -28.96 -10.98 -17.04
N ILE A 635 -29.25 -9.85 -16.37
CA ILE A 635 -28.35 -9.25 -15.37
C ILE A 635 -27.91 -10.23 -14.29
N GLY A 636 -28.72 -11.25 -13.99
CA GLY A 636 -28.35 -12.33 -13.07
C GLY A 636 -27.18 -13.20 -13.54
N GLY A 637 -26.69 -13.03 -14.77
CA GLY A 637 -25.48 -13.67 -15.28
C GLY A 637 -24.16 -13.06 -14.77
N LEU A 638 -24.19 -11.89 -14.12
CA LEU A 638 -23.01 -11.15 -13.64
C LEU A 638 -22.50 -11.67 -12.28
N LEU A 639 -22.20 -12.97 -12.20
CA LEU A 639 -22.02 -13.72 -10.95
C LEU A 639 -20.93 -13.19 -10.00
N HIS A 640 -19.94 -12.45 -10.51
CA HIS A 640 -18.82 -11.90 -9.74
C HIS A 640 -18.95 -10.40 -9.43
N MET A 641 -20.09 -9.78 -9.75
CA MET A 641 -20.32 -8.36 -9.54
C MET A 641 -20.24 -8.00 -8.04
N ILE A 642 -19.47 -6.97 -7.71
CA ILE A 642 -19.33 -6.37 -6.37
C ILE A 642 -19.98 -4.99 -6.35
N ASN A 643 -19.67 -4.13 -7.33
CA ASN A 643 -20.20 -2.77 -7.42
C ASN A 643 -21.02 -2.59 -8.69
N PHE A 644 -22.31 -2.24 -8.55
CA PHE A 644 -23.16 -1.99 -9.69
C PHE A 644 -23.98 -0.71 -9.54
N SER A 645 -23.88 0.18 -10.52
CA SER A 645 -24.66 1.42 -10.56
C SER A 645 -25.34 1.64 -11.90
N LEU A 646 -26.65 1.85 -11.85
CA LEU A 646 -27.51 2.31 -12.94
C LEU A 646 -28.19 3.66 -12.60
N ALA A 647 -27.71 4.33 -11.56
CA ALA A 647 -28.35 5.52 -11.01
C ALA A 647 -28.52 6.64 -12.06
N SER A 648 -29.53 7.50 -11.90
CA SER A 648 -29.74 8.67 -12.78
C SER A 648 -29.81 8.31 -14.27
N ASN A 649 -30.78 7.46 -14.63
CA ASN A 649 -31.11 7.09 -16.00
C ASN A 649 -32.64 7.20 -16.21
N ASN A 650 -33.12 6.80 -17.39
CA ASN A 650 -34.54 6.75 -17.75
C ASN A 650 -35.11 5.32 -17.70
N LEU A 651 -34.53 4.43 -16.88
CA LEU A 651 -34.93 3.01 -16.83
C LEU A 651 -36.30 2.86 -16.17
N GLU A 652 -37.12 1.95 -16.69
CA GLU A 652 -38.48 1.69 -16.23
C GLU A 652 -38.74 0.20 -15.95
N GLY A 653 -40.00 -0.14 -15.65
CA GLY A 653 -40.38 -1.52 -15.33
C GLY A 653 -39.88 -2.00 -13.96
N PRO A 654 -40.04 -3.30 -13.66
CA PRO A 654 -39.68 -3.87 -12.37
C PRO A 654 -38.20 -4.14 -12.22
N ILE A 655 -37.72 -4.13 -10.97
CA ILE A 655 -36.41 -4.67 -10.61
C ILE A 655 -36.44 -6.18 -10.86
N PRO A 656 -35.55 -6.74 -11.70
CA PRO A 656 -35.56 -8.17 -12.01
C PRO A 656 -35.27 -9.04 -10.78
N SER A 657 -36.05 -10.09 -10.56
CA SER A 657 -35.78 -11.06 -9.49
C SER A 657 -34.46 -11.82 -9.67
N SER A 658 -33.88 -11.78 -10.88
CA SER A 658 -32.60 -12.40 -11.20
C SER A 658 -31.42 -11.77 -10.47
N PHE A 659 -31.53 -10.54 -9.95
CA PHE A 659 -30.51 -9.94 -9.08
C PHE A 659 -30.11 -10.84 -7.90
N LYS A 660 -31.00 -11.72 -7.44
CA LYS A 660 -30.74 -12.70 -6.37
C LYS A 660 -29.52 -13.60 -6.60
N THR A 661 -29.04 -13.71 -7.84
CA THR A 661 -27.88 -14.54 -8.20
C THR A 661 -26.55 -13.81 -8.02
N LEU A 662 -26.56 -12.49 -7.80
CA LEU A 662 -25.37 -11.65 -7.66
C LEU A 662 -24.82 -11.71 -6.22
N LEU A 663 -24.47 -12.91 -5.75
CA LEU A 663 -24.17 -13.16 -4.33
C LEU A 663 -22.96 -12.39 -3.78
N SER A 664 -22.06 -11.94 -4.65
CA SER A 664 -20.89 -11.12 -4.30
C SER A 664 -21.18 -9.62 -4.25
N LEU A 665 -22.40 -9.19 -4.59
CA LEU A 665 -22.74 -7.77 -4.71
C LEU A 665 -22.69 -7.09 -3.34
N GLU A 666 -21.83 -6.07 -3.22
CA GLU A 666 -21.67 -5.26 -2.01
C GLU A 666 -22.31 -3.88 -2.16
N PHE A 667 -22.32 -3.32 -3.37
CA PHE A 667 -22.86 -1.99 -3.67
C PHE A 667 -23.84 -2.07 -4.84
N LEU A 668 -25.07 -1.59 -4.61
CA LEU A 668 -26.09 -1.45 -5.63
C LEU A 668 -26.77 -0.08 -5.58
N ASP A 669 -26.65 0.70 -6.66
CA ASP A 669 -27.39 1.95 -6.83
C ASP A 669 -28.26 1.93 -8.10
N LEU A 670 -29.58 1.97 -7.89
CA LEU A 670 -30.63 2.06 -8.92
C LEU A 670 -31.44 3.36 -8.78
N SER A 671 -30.93 4.33 -8.02
CA SER A 671 -31.67 5.54 -7.69
C SER A 671 -31.91 6.45 -8.89
N LYS A 672 -32.87 7.37 -8.76
CA LYS A 672 -33.18 8.39 -9.78
C LYS A 672 -33.47 7.76 -11.16
N ASN A 673 -34.41 6.82 -11.18
CA ASN A 673 -34.91 6.18 -12.38
C ASN A 673 -36.45 6.22 -12.39
N ASN A 674 -37.06 5.54 -13.37
CA ASN A 674 -38.50 5.38 -13.50
C ASN A 674 -38.97 3.94 -13.14
N LEU A 675 -38.20 3.22 -12.31
CA LEU A 675 -38.48 1.83 -11.94
C LEU A 675 -39.79 1.73 -11.15
N SER A 676 -40.58 0.70 -11.43
CA SER A 676 -41.95 0.53 -10.91
C SER A 676 -42.20 -0.91 -10.44
N GLY A 677 -43.32 -1.16 -9.76
CA GLY A 677 -43.61 -2.49 -9.20
C GLY A 677 -42.97 -2.70 -7.82
N GLU A 678 -42.99 -3.96 -7.35
CA GLU A 678 -42.54 -4.31 -6.00
C GLU A 678 -41.02 -4.51 -5.94
N ILE A 679 -40.42 -4.22 -4.79
CA ILE A 679 -39.03 -4.60 -4.50
C ILE A 679 -38.99 -6.13 -4.36
N PRO A 680 -38.28 -6.88 -5.21
CA PRO A 680 -38.33 -8.33 -5.19
C PRO A 680 -37.82 -8.88 -3.86
N LYS A 681 -38.66 -9.67 -3.17
CA LYS A 681 -38.27 -10.34 -1.92
C LYS A 681 -37.04 -11.25 -2.09
N SER A 682 -36.76 -11.71 -3.30
CA SER A 682 -35.55 -12.49 -3.59
C SER A 682 -34.24 -11.74 -3.37
N LEU A 683 -34.25 -10.40 -3.26
CA LEU A 683 -33.07 -9.60 -2.91
C LEU A 683 -32.58 -9.84 -1.48
N GLU A 684 -33.42 -10.42 -0.60
CA GLU A 684 -32.99 -10.85 0.75
C GLU A 684 -31.84 -11.88 0.70
N ALA A 685 -31.65 -12.56 -0.43
CA ALA A 685 -30.56 -13.54 -0.62
C ALA A 685 -29.16 -12.91 -0.79
N LEU A 686 -29.06 -11.59 -0.99
CA LEU A 686 -27.79 -10.89 -1.25
C LEU A 686 -27.07 -10.55 0.06
N LEU A 687 -26.57 -11.57 0.76
CA LEU A 687 -26.01 -11.43 2.10
C LEU A 687 -24.76 -10.54 2.18
N SER A 688 -24.04 -10.36 1.07
CA SER A 688 -22.86 -9.49 0.97
C SER A 688 -23.21 -8.02 0.75
N LEU A 689 -24.48 -7.68 0.50
CA LEU A 689 -24.90 -6.33 0.11
C LEU A 689 -24.81 -5.37 1.30
N LYS A 690 -23.87 -4.41 1.21
CA LYS A 690 -23.58 -3.40 2.24
C LYS A 690 -24.25 -2.07 1.92
N HIS A 691 -24.38 -1.73 0.64
CA HIS A 691 -25.01 -0.50 0.18
C HIS A 691 -26.12 -0.80 -0.83
N LEU A 692 -27.30 -0.23 -0.57
CA LEU A 692 -28.44 -0.26 -1.47
C LEU A 692 -29.03 1.14 -1.58
N ASN A 693 -29.24 1.61 -2.80
CA ASN A 693 -29.96 2.84 -3.07
C ASN A 693 -31.02 2.64 -4.16
N LEU A 694 -32.29 2.68 -3.76
CA LEU A 694 -33.47 2.56 -4.63
C LEU A 694 -34.29 3.86 -4.66
N SER A 695 -33.74 4.95 -4.10
CA SER A 695 -34.45 6.22 -3.94
C SER A 695 -34.82 6.87 -5.27
N PHE A 696 -35.83 7.74 -5.26
CA PHE A 696 -36.30 8.46 -6.45
C PHE A 696 -36.69 7.52 -7.60
N ASN A 697 -37.63 6.62 -7.33
CA ASN A 697 -38.26 5.72 -8.30
C ASN A 697 -39.80 5.74 -8.12
N LYS A 698 -40.50 4.81 -8.78
CA LYS A 698 -41.96 4.58 -8.68
C LYS A 698 -42.27 3.22 -8.05
N LEU A 699 -41.44 2.74 -7.12
CA LEU A 699 -41.62 1.45 -6.46
C LEU A 699 -42.81 1.48 -5.50
N GLN A 700 -43.44 0.32 -5.33
CA GLN A 700 -44.66 0.14 -4.53
C GLN A 700 -44.62 -1.16 -3.72
N GLY A 701 -45.53 -1.31 -2.75
CA GLY A 701 -45.66 -2.54 -1.97
C GLY A 701 -44.75 -2.59 -0.73
N GLU A 702 -44.65 -3.76 -0.13
CA GLU A 702 -43.89 -3.97 1.10
C GLU A 702 -42.38 -4.01 0.83
N ILE A 703 -41.60 -3.26 1.61
CA ILE A 703 -40.14 -3.37 1.60
C ILE A 703 -39.74 -4.70 2.25
N PRO A 704 -38.91 -5.54 1.60
CA PRO A 704 -38.42 -6.79 2.18
C PRO A 704 -37.79 -6.57 3.57
N THR A 705 -37.91 -7.56 4.44
CA THR A 705 -37.54 -7.43 5.86
C THR A 705 -36.36 -8.31 6.26
N GLY A 706 -36.03 -9.34 5.47
CA GLY A 706 -34.95 -10.28 5.77
C GLY A 706 -33.61 -9.94 5.09
N GLY A 707 -32.58 -10.68 5.46
CA GLY A 707 -31.25 -10.56 4.85
C GLY A 707 -30.64 -9.16 5.05
N PRO A 708 -29.99 -8.56 4.02
CA PRO A 708 -29.34 -7.26 4.18
C PRO A 708 -30.33 -6.11 4.41
N PHE A 709 -31.63 -6.30 4.12
CA PHE A 709 -32.64 -5.25 4.29
C PHE A 709 -32.82 -4.81 5.74
N GLU A 710 -32.48 -5.66 6.71
CA GLU A 710 -32.46 -5.32 8.14
C GLU A 710 -31.56 -4.11 8.43
N ASN A 711 -30.49 -3.95 7.65
CA ASN A 711 -29.43 -2.96 7.87
C ASN A 711 -29.54 -1.69 7.02
N PHE A 712 -30.49 -1.60 6.06
CA PHE A 712 -30.64 -0.43 5.19
C PHE A 712 -31.53 0.66 5.80
N TYR A 713 -31.23 1.93 5.51
CA TYR A 713 -31.92 3.09 6.09
C TYR A 713 -33.03 3.64 5.19
N ALA A 714 -33.82 4.56 5.73
CA ALA A 714 -34.92 5.20 5.02
C ALA A 714 -34.47 5.89 3.71
N ASP A 715 -33.26 6.46 3.70
CA ASP A 715 -32.73 7.18 2.54
C ASP A 715 -32.60 6.29 1.31
N SER A 716 -32.28 5.00 1.51
CA SER A 716 -32.24 3.99 0.44
C SER A 716 -33.57 3.83 -0.29
N PHE A 717 -34.70 4.25 0.30
CA PHE A 717 -36.05 4.07 -0.25
C PHE A 717 -36.78 5.40 -0.47
N ALA A 718 -36.11 6.53 -0.23
CA ALA A 718 -36.71 7.86 -0.29
C ALA A 718 -37.39 8.14 -1.64
N SER A 719 -38.43 8.97 -1.63
CA SER A 719 -39.16 9.38 -2.85
C SER A 719 -39.85 8.24 -3.61
N ASN A 720 -40.16 7.12 -2.96
CA ASN A 720 -41.06 6.07 -3.48
C ASN A 720 -42.39 6.07 -2.70
N GLY A 721 -43.32 6.93 -3.10
CA GLY A 721 -44.52 7.25 -2.29
C GLY A 721 -45.52 6.12 -2.05
N ALA A 722 -45.38 4.98 -2.73
CA ALA A 722 -46.28 3.82 -2.61
C ALA A 722 -45.66 2.63 -1.85
N LEU A 723 -44.45 2.79 -1.29
CA LEU A 723 -43.85 1.77 -0.44
C LEU A 723 -44.49 1.77 0.95
N CYS A 724 -44.53 0.58 1.57
CA CYS A 724 -44.91 0.40 2.97
C CYS A 724 -43.95 -0.58 3.65
N GLY A 725 -43.86 -0.56 4.98
CA GLY A 725 -42.94 -1.48 5.68
C GLY A 725 -42.66 -1.11 7.14
N ALA A 726 -41.50 -1.54 7.63
CA ALA A 726 -41.05 -1.29 8.99
C ALA A 726 -40.93 0.22 9.29
N SER A 727 -41.33 0.63 10.50
CA SER A 727 -41.33 2.04 10.93
C SER A 727 -39.97 2.74 10.81
N ARG A 728 -38.86 2.00 11.00
CA ARG A 728 -37.48 2.50 10.86
C ARG A 728 -37.15 3.04 9.46
N LEU A 729 -37.93 2.65 8.44
CA LEU A 729 -37.72 3.04 7.04
C LEU A 729 -38.50 4.32 6.67
N HIS A 730 -39.19 4.96 7.63
CA HIS A 730 -40.00 6.17 7.42
C HIS A 730 -41.05 6.07 6.29
N VAL A 731 -41.51 4.85 5.99
CA VAL A 731 -42.62 4.58 5.06
C VAL A 731 -43.91 4.24 5.85
N PRO A 732 -45.10 4.43 5.25
CA PRO A 732 -46.36 3.99 5.86
C PRO A 732 -46.35 2.50 6.26
N MET A 733 -47.06 2.13 7.33
CA MET A 733 -47.24 0.72 7.70
C MET A 733 -48.15 0.01 6.69
N CYS A 734 -47.79 -1.22 6.30
CA CYS A 734 -48.58 -1.99 5.35
C CYS A 734 -49.97 -2.32 5.93
N LYS A 735 -51.03 -1.97 5.19
CA LYS A 735 -52.41 -2.28 5.57
C LYS A 735 -52.75 -3.71 5.17
N TYR A 736 -52.59 -4.65 6.09
CA TYR A 736 -53.09 -6.01 5.93
C TYR A 736 -54.63 -6.02 6.01
N GLY A 737 -55.28 -5.80 4.88
CA GLY A 737 -56.73 -5.89 4.78
C GLY A 737 -57.21 -7.33 4.89
N THR A 738 -57.79 -7.72 6.02
CA THR A 738 -58.70 -8.86 6.09
C THR A 738 -59.86 -8.61 5.12
N LYS A 739 -60.04 -9.51 4.15
CA LYS A 739 -61.16 -9.47 3.21
C LYS A 739 -62.48 -9.61 3.98
N VAL A 740 -63.13 -8.50 4.29
CA VAL A 740 -64.53 -8.48 4.72
C VAL A 740 -65.35 -7.82 3.62
N LYS A 741 -66.24 -8.60 2.99
CA LYS A 741 -67.20 -8.11 1.99
C LYS A 741 -68.11 -7.05 2.60
N PRO A 742 -68.38 -5.90 1.95
CA PRO A 742 -69.32 -4.94 2.49
C PRO A 742 -70.74 -5.35 2.13
N LYS A 743 -71.60 -5.41 3.15
CA LYS A 743 -73.06 -5.39 3.03
C LYS A 743 -73.51 -4.06 3.63
N TRP A 744 -73.83 -3.09 2.79
CA TRP A 744 -75.20 -2.59 2.60
C TRP A 744 -75.26 -1.30 1.80
N ARG A 745 -76.30 -1.25 0.96
CA ARG A 745 -76.81 -0.10 0.22
C ARG A 745 -77.64 0.80 1.15
N LYS A 746 -77.82 2.04 0.66
CA LYS A 746 -78.69 3.15 1.09
C LYS A 746 -77.95 4.14 2.00
N ALA A 747 -77.79 5.43 1.67
CA ALA A 747 -78.63 6.28 0.84
C ALA A 747 -77.81 7.34 0.08
N GLU A 748 -78.12 7.47 -1.22
CA GLU A 748 -78.00 8.71 -1.99
C GLU A 748 -78.85 9.80 -1.32
N TYR A 749 -78.40 11.07 -1.35
CA TYR A 749 -79.17 12.34 -1.34
C TYR A 749 -78.39 13.58 -0.83
N ILE A 750 -77.05 13.63 -0.91
CA ILE A 750 -76.29 14.88 -0.64
C ILE A 750 -75.17 15.12 -1.68
N ILE A 751 -75.47 14.99 -2.98
CA ILE A 751 -74.48 15.32 -4.04
C ILE A 751 -75.00 16.36 -5.05
N SER A 752 -76.24 16.83 -4.96
CA SER A 752 -76.75 17.89 -5.86
C SER A 752 -76.60 19.33 -5.34
N GLY A 753 -76.29 19.54 -4.05
CA GLY A 753 -76.22 20.89 -3.45
C GLY A 753 -74.83 21.54 -3.45
N VAL A 754 -73.76 20.74 -3.49
CA VAL A 754 -72.38 21.24 -3.35
C VAL A 754 -71.84 21.80 -4.68
N ILE A 755 -72.31 21.29 -5.81
CA ILE A 755 -71.83 21.68 -7.15
C ILE A 755 -72.37 23.04 -7.59
N SER A 756 -73.59 23.41 -7.20
CA SER A 756 -74.18 24.73 -7.54
C SER A 756 -73.56 25.89 -6.75
N VAL A 757 -73.06 25.64 -5.54
CA VAL A 757 -72.41 26.66 -4.69
C VAL A 757 -70.99 26.96 -5.19
N ILE A 758 -70.26 25.94 -5.65
CA ILE A 758 -68.89 26.10 -6.16
C ILE A 758 -68.86 26.93 -7.47
N LEU A 759 -69.86 26.76 -8.33
CA LEU A 759 -69.96 27.50 -9.60
C LEU A 759 -70.34 28.98 -9.42
N LEU A 760 -71.16 29.31 -8.41
CA LEU A 760 -71.52 30.69 -8.08
C LEU A 760 -70.35 31.47 -7.44
N VAL A 761 -69.54 30.79 -6.62
CA VAL A 761 -68.36 31.39 -5.97
C VAL A 761 -67.25 31.66 -6.99
N ALA A 762 -67.05 30.76 -7.96
CA ALA A 762 -66.08 30.94 -9.03
C ALA A 762 -66.42 32.13 -9.97
N ALA A 763 -67.70 32.33 -10.30
CA ALA A 763 -68.13 33.46 -11.13
C ALA A 763 -68.01 34.81 -10.42
N ALA A 764 -68.27 34.87 -9.11
CA ALA A 764 -68.08 36.06 -8.30
C ALA A 764 -66.60 36.44 -8.14
N LEU A 765 -65.71 35.45 -7.98
CA LEU A 765 -64.26 35.66 -7.88
C LEU A 765 -63.65 36.23 -9.17
N ILE A 766 -64.12 35.78 -10.34
CA ILE A 766 -63.65 36.28 -11.64
C ILE A 766 -64.06 37.75 -11.89
N LEU A 767 -65.22 38.18 -11.38
CA LEU A 767 -65.69 39.57 -11.47
C LEU A 767 -64.96 40.51 -10.49
N ILE A 768 -64.55 40.00 -9.32
CA ILE A 768 -63.78 40.77 -8.33
C ILE A 768 -62.32 40.95 -8.77
N LEU A 769 -61.71 39.93 -9.36
CA LEU A 769 -60.31 39.97 -9.84
C LEU A 769 -60.09 40.88 -11.07
N ARG A 770 -61.15 41.29 -11.78
CA ARG A 770 -61.06 42.28 -12.87
C ARG A 770 -61.12 43.73 -12.42
N ARG A 771 -61.44 44.03 -11.14
CA ARG A 771 -61.80 45.40 -10.72
C ARG A 771 -60.81 46.14 -9.82
N LYS A 772 -59.73 45.54 -9.36
CA LYS A 772 -58.75 46.26 -8.52
C LYS A 772 -57.31 46.01 -8.91
N ARG A 773 -56.91 46.79 -9.91
CA ARG A 773 -55.56 47.33 -10.08
C ARG A 773 -55.36 48.43 -9.01
N ASN A 774 -54.14 48.52 -8.47
CA ASN A 774 -53.52 49.57 -7.63
C ASN A 774 -53.37 49.34 -6.11
N VAL A 775 -52.07 49.33 -5.74
CA VAL A 775 -51.40 49.91 -4.55
C VAL A 775 -51.15 49.01 -3.32
N GLU A 776 -49.84 48.91 -3.00
CA GLU A 776 -49.10 48.49 -1.80
C GLU A 776 -49.57 49.21 -0.49
N VAL A 777 -49.36 48.82 0.78
CA VAL A 777 -48.27 48.10 1.48
C VAL A 777 -48.66 47.82 2.99
N VAL A 778 -48.06 46.78 3.63
CA VAL A 778 -47.72 46.58 5.10
C VAL A 778 -48.85 46.35 6.15
N ARG A 779 -48.78 45.47 7.19
CA ARG A 779 -47.88 44.40 7.72
C ARG A 779 -48.65 43.49 8.74
N GLU A 780 -48.06 42.30 9.00
CA GLU A 780 -48.04 41.49 10.25
C GLU A 780 -49.34 40.78 10.73
N THR A 781 -49.35 39.54 11.24
CA THR A 781 -48.30 38.55 11.60
C THR A 781 -48.86 37.11 11.62
N ALA A 782 -47.95 36.15 11.43
CA ALA A 782 -47.89 34.78 11.98
C ALA A 782 -48.92 33.71 11.57
N SER A 783 -48.48 32.80 10.70
CA SER A 783 -48.71 31.34 10.81
C SER A 783 -47.68 30.56 10.00
N LEU A 784 -47.12 29.54 10.65
CA LEU A 784 -46.08 28.62 10.18
C LEU A 784 -46.41 28.01 8.81
N ARG A 785 -45.58 28.29 7.79
CA ARG A 785 -45.59 27.61 6.48
C ARG A 785 -44.40 26.66 6.39
N GLN A 786 -44.67 25.40 6.06
CA GLN A 786 -43.70 24.55 5.37
C GLN A 786 -43.38 25.23 4.02
N VAL A 787 -42.13 25.64 3.83
CA VAL A 787 -41.65 26.30 2.61
C VAL A 787 -41.09 25.24 1.66
N PRO A 788 -41.47 25.21 0.37
CA PRO A 788 -40.79 24.40 -0.63
C PRO A 788 -39.35 24.91 -0.79
N TRP A 789 -38.37 24.02 -0.79
CA TRP A 789 -36.93 24.32 -0.94
C TRP A 789 -36.69 25.42 -1.98
N ARG A 790 -36.13 26.55 -1.54
CA ARG A 790 -35.80 27.71 -2.39
C ARG A 790 -34.62 27.35 -3.29
N ARG A 791 -34.80 27.31 -4.61
CA ARG A 791 -33.67 27.26 -5.56
C ARG A 791 -33.08 28.67 -5.68
N VAL A 792 -31.82 28.85 -5.31
CA VAL A 792 -31.08 30.11 -5.40
C VAL A 792 -30.16 30.04 -6.63
N SER A 793 -30.25 31.01 -7.55
CA SER A 793 -29.43 31.03 -8.77
C SER A 793 -28.09 31.75 -8.57
N ARG A 794 -27.12 31.52 -9.46
CA ARG A 794 -25.84 32.24 -9.48
C ARG A 794 -26.03 33.75 -9.49
N GLN A 795 -26.96 34.26 -10.30
CA GLN A 795 -27.20 35.71 -10.40
C GLN A 795 -27.68 36.31 -9.07
N GLU A 796 -28.48 35.57 -8.30
CA GLU A 796 -28.92 36.00 -6.98
C GLU A 796 -27.74 36.01 -5.98
N LEU A 797 -26.89 35.00 -6.01
CA LEU A 797 -25.72 34.91 -5.12
C LEU A 797 -24.65 35.96 -5.43
N VAL A 798 -24.37 36.22 -6.72
CA VAL A 798 -23.43 37.26 -7.14
C VAL A 798 -23.97 38.64 -6.70
N LYS A 799 -25.27 38.90 -6.78
CA LYS A 799 -25.86 40.14 -6.25
C LYS A 799 -25.81 40.21 -4.73
N ALA A 800 -26.18 39.13 -4.05
CA ALA A 800 -26.21 39.03 -2.58
C ALA A 800 -24.83 39.27 -1.95
N THR A 801 -23.76 38.92 -2.65
CA THR A 801 -22.36 39.04 -2.21
C THR A 801 -21.64 40.27 -2.77
N ASN A 802 -22.36 41.19 -3.43
CA ASN A 802 -21.79 42.37 -4.11
C ASN A 802 -20.70 42.01 -5.13
N GLY A 803 -20.97 41.04 -6.00
CA GLY A 803 -20.04 40.62 -7.04
C GLY A 803 -18.94 39.66 -6.58
N LEU A 804 -19.14 38.93 -5.46
CA LEU A 804 -18.09 38.13 -4.81
C LEU A 804 -16.83 38.97 -4.48
N HIS A 805 -17.05 40.22 -4.05
CA HIS A 805 -15.98 41.17 -3.77
C HIS A 805 -15.18 40.79 -2.51
N GLU A 806 -13.87 41.10 -2.50
CA GLU A 806 -12.96 40.75 -1.39
C GLU A 806 -13.39 41.32 -0.04
N SER A 807 -14.07 42.48 -0.02
CA SER A 807 -14.61 43.07 1.21
C SER A 807 -15.63 42.20 1.94
N ASN A 808 -16.22 41.22 1.24
CA ASN A 808 -17.16 40.25 1.80
C ASN A 808 -16.52 38.87 2.03
N LEU A 809 -15.22 38.69 1.76
CA LEU A 809 -14.53 37.42 1.96
C LEU A 809 -14.39 37.11 3.46
N LEU A 810 -14.98 36.00 3.89
CA LEU A 810 -14.94 35.53 5.28
C LEU A 810 -13.72 34.62 5.54
N GLY A 811 -13.30 33.87 4.52
CA GLY A 811 -12.14 32.99 4.53
C GLY A 811 -11.97 32.20 3.23
N THR A 812 -10.79 31.65 3.02
CA THR A 812 -10.45 30.75 1.90
C THR A 812 -10.06 29.38 2.44
N GLY A 813 -10.54 28.32 1.80
CA GLY A 813 -10.27 26.93 2.15
C GLY A 813 -9.66 26.15 0.98
N GLY A 814 -9.41 24.86 1.17
CA GLY A 814 -8.73 24.01 0.17
C GLY A 814 -9.47 23.84 -1.16
N PHE A 815 -10.80 23.98 -1.17
CA PHE A 815 -11.64 23.77 -2.36
C PHE A 815 -12.43 25.01 -2.81
N GLY A 816 -12.25 26.16 -2.16
CA GLY A 816 -13.03 27.35 -2.48
C GLY A 816 -12.95 28.49 -1.47
N SER A 817 -13.79 29.50 -1.67
CA SER A 817 -13.82 30.74 -0.89
C SER A 817 -15.20 30.97 -0.29
N VAL A 818 -15.27 31.47 0.95
CA VAL A 818 -16.52 31.75 1.65
C VAL A 818 -16.76 33.25 1.71
N TYR A 819 -17.92 33.70 1.21
CA TYR A 819 -18.31 35.11 1.18
C TYR A 819 -19.53 35.37 2.07
N ARG A 820 -19.57 36.53 2.71
CA ARG A 820 -20.77 37.08 3.34
C ARG A 820 -21.71 37.56 2.24
N GLY A 821 -23.00 37.26 2.36
CA GLY A 821 -24.02 37.83 1.49
C GLY A 821 -25.34 38.05 2.22
N THR A 822 -26.21 38.84 1.61
CA THR A 822 -27.58 39.06 2.10
C THR A 822 -28.55 38.76 0.96
N LEU A 823 -29.44 37.78 1.15
CA LEU A 823 -30.42 37.39 0.15
C LEU A 823 -31.51 38.47 -0.05
N SER A 824 -32.27 38.36 -1.14
CA SER A 824 -33.32 39.31 -1.53
C SER A 824 -34.46 39.48 -0.51
N ASP A 825 -34.63 38.52 0.39
CA ASP A 825 -35.57 38.52 1.51
C ASP A 825 -34.96 39.00 2.84
N GLY A 826 -33.70 39.47 2.83
CA GLY A 826 -33.02 40.06 3.98
C GLY A 826 -32.27 39.08 4.87
N ILE A 827 -32.17 37.80 4.49
CA ILE A 827 -31.44 36.79 5.27
C ILE A 827 -29.94 36.91 5.01
N ASP A 828 -29.15 37.11 6.07
CA ASP A 828 -27.69 37.05 6.03
C ASP A 828 -27.20 35.60 5.92
N ILE A 829 -26.28 35.36 4.99
CA ILE A 829 -25.81 34.03 4.60
C ILE A 829 -24.28 33.99 4.44
N ALA A 830 -23.72 32.80 4.61
CA ALA A 830 -22.36 32.48 4.17
C ALA A 830 -22.44 31.67 2.87
N VAL A 831 -21.79 32.16 1.82
CA VAL A 831 -21.76 31.54 0.49
C VAL A 831 -20.38 30.94 0.27
N LYS A 832 -20.25 29.61 0.41
CA LYS A 832 -19.03 28.89 0.06
C LYS A 832 -19.06 28.61 -1.44
N VAL A 833 -18.30 29.37 -2.21
CA VAL A 833 -18.13 29.21 -3.66
C VAL A 833 -16.97 28.26 -3.91
N PHE A 834 -17.24 27.16 -4.60
CA PHE A 834 -16.24 26.15 -4.91
C PHE A 834 -15.43 26.59 -6.13
N ASN A 835 -14.11 26.46 -6.04
CA ASN A 835 -13.25 26.68 -7.18
C ASN A 835 -13.24 25.40 -8.01
N LEU A 836 -14.09 25.34 -9.03
CA LEU A 836 -14.23 24.17 -9.91
C LEU A 836 -12.97 23.84 -10.72
N GLN A 837 -11.94 24.69 -10.67
CA GLN A 837 -10.61 24.41 -11.25
C GLN A 837 -9.70 23.61 -10.30
N LEU A 838 -10.06 23.48 -9.01
CA LEU A 838 -9.30 22.70 -8.03
C LEU A 838 -9.80 21.25 -7.99
N GLU A 839 -8.86 20.31 -8.07
CA GLU A 839 -9.15 18.87 -8.02
C GLU A 839 -9.89 18.51 -6.72
N GLY A 840 -10.91 17.66 -6.81
CA GLY A 840 -11.71 17.24 -5.66
C GLY A 840 -12.77 18.25 -5.19
N ALA A 841 -12.78 19.50 -5.69
CA ALA A 841 -13.80 20.50 -5.31
C ALA A 841 -15.23 20.07 -5.66
N PHE A 842 -15.42 19.33 -6.77
CA PHE A 842 -16.70 18.71 -7.14
C PHE A 842 -17.14 17.68 -6.09
N LYS A 843 -16.25 16.74 -5.74
CA LYS A 843 -16.52 15.70 -4.74
C LYS A 843 -16.76 16.32 -3.35
N SER A 844 -16.01 17.35 -3.01
CA SER A 844 -16.16 18.12 -1.77
C SER A 844 -17.54 18.80 -1.70
N PHE A 845 -17.97 19.46 -2.77
CA PHE A 845 -19.31 20.04 -2.87
C PHE A 845 -20.42 18.98 -2.75
N ASP A 846 -20.32 17.88 -3.49
CA ASP A 846 -21.32 16.81 -3.47
C ASP A 846 -21.38 16.16 -2.08
N LYS A 847 -20.22 15.96 -1.44
CA LYS A 847 -20.12 15.37 -0.10
C LYS A 847 -20.68 16.28 0.99
N GLU A 848 -20.37 17.58 0.94
CA GLU A 848 -20.95 18.56 1.86
C GLU A 848 -22.46 18.68 1.65
N CYS A 849 -22.96 18.66 0.42
CA CYS A 849 -24.39 18.63 0.14
C CYS A 849 -25.05 17.37 0.73
N GLU A 850 -24.46 16.19 0.50
CA GLU A 850 -24.93 14.91 1.01
C GLU A 850 -24.95 14.89 2.54
N MET A 851 -23.87 15.32 3.19
CA MET A 851 -23.75 15.31 4.66
C MET A 851 -24.68 16.34 5.30
N LEU A 852 -24.59 17.61 4.89
CA LEU A 852 -25.33 18.70 5.52
C LEU A 852 -26.83 18.65 5.25
N SER A 853 -27.28 17.98 4.18
CA SER A 853 -28.72 17.77 3.94
C SER A 853 -29.34 16.75 4.90
N ASN A 854 -28.54 15.82 5.43
CA ASN A 854 -29.00 14.67 6.21
C ASN A 854 -28.67 14.76 7.71
N ILE A 855 -27.77 15.67 8.12
CA ILE A 855 -27.43 15.89 9.54
C ILE A 855 -28.15 17.09 10.14
N ARG A 856 -28.70 16.93 11.35
CA ARG A 856 -29.38 18.01 12.08
C ARG A 856 -29.04 17.96 13.55
N HIS A 857 -28.10 18.79 13.95
CA HIS A 857 -27.72 18.96 15.34
C HIS A 857 -27.45 20.43 15.65
N ARG A 858 -27.74 20.85 16.88
CA ARG A 858 -27.60 22.27 17.29
C ARG A 858 -26.15 22.76 17.23
N ASN A 859 -25.17 21.87 17.31
CA ASN A 859 -23.73 22.18 17.27
C ASN A 859 -23.08 21.84 15.91
N LEU A 860 -23.88 21.71 14.85
CA LEU A 860 -23.39 21.55 13.47
C LEU A 860 -23.84 22.74 12.62
N ILE A 861 -23.05 23.11 11.62
CA ILE A 861 -23.42 24.18 10.68
C ILE A 861 -24.65 23.76 9.87
N LYS A 862 -25.57 24.69 9.64
CA LYS A 862 -26.80 24.42 8.90
C LYS A 862 -26.68 24.87 7.45
N ILE A 863 -27.00 23.97 6.51
CA ILE A 863 -27.21 24.32 5.11
C ILE A 863 -28.61 24.94 4.92
N ILE A 864 -28.66 26.10 4.25
CA ILE A 864 -29.90 26.79 3.86
C ILE A 864 -30.34 26.33 2.47
N SER A 865 -29.40 26.28 1.52
CA SER A 865 -29.61 25.82 0.13
C SER A 865 -28.26 25.55 -0.54
N CYS A 866 -28.26 25.00 -1.75
CA CYS A 866 -27.11 25.01 -2.65
C CYS A 866 -27.47 25.65 -3.99
N CYS A 867 -26.46 26.07 -4.74
CA CYS A 867 -26.51 26.43 -6.15
C CYS A 867 -25.63 25.43 -6.89
N ASP A 868 -26.20 24.73 -7.87
CA ASP A 868 -25.50 23.75 -8.70
C ASP A 868 -25.76 24.11 -10.17
N GLU A 869 -24.90 24.96 -10.72
CA GLU A 869 -24.85 25.33 -12.13
C GLU A 869 -23.55 24.78 -12.74
N LEU A 870 -23.56 24.51 -14.05
CA LEU A 870 -22.48 23.83 -14.80
C LEU A 870 -21.07 24.39 -14.54
N ASP A 871 -20.93 25.70 -14.35
CA ASP A 871 -19.67 26.40 -14.14
C ASP A 871 -19.63 27.15 -12.79
N PHE A 872 -20.61 26.91 -11.92
CA PHE A 872 -20.74 27.62 -10.65
C PHE A 872 -21.46 26.77 -9.60
N ARG A 873 -20.71 26.32 -8.61
CA ARG A 873 -21.25 25.61 -7.44
C ARG A 873 -21.02 26.41 -6.17
N ALA A 874 -22.07 26.54 -5.38
CA ALA A 874 -21.98 27.22 -4.09
C ALA A 874 -22.89 26.60 -3.05
N LEU A 875 -22.41 26.51 -1.81
CA LEU A 875 -23.22 26.19 -0.65
C LEU A 875 -23.67 27.48 0.03
N ILE A 876 -24.97 27.56 0.32
CA ILE A 876 -25.55 28.63 1.13
C ILE A 876 -25.71 28.08 2.54
N LEU A 877 -24.86 28.55 3.44
CA LEU A 877 -24.83 28.17 4.84
C LEU A 877 -25.38 29.30 5.71
N GLN A 878 -25.85 28.94 6.90
CA GLN A 878 -26.13 29.94 7.94
C GLN A 878 -24.85 30.71 8.27
N LEU A 879 -24.94 32.05 8.30
CA LEU A 879 -23.82 32.89 8.67
C LEU A 879 -23.53 32.77 10.18
N MET A 880 -22.26 32.60 10.53
CA MET A 880 -21.77 32.57 11.92
C MET A 880 -21.08 33.91 12.23
N PRO A 881 -21.75 34.84 12.92
CA PRO A 881 -21.31 36.23 13.04
C PRO A 881 -20.02 36.40 13.87
N ASN A 882 -19.79 35.53 14.85
CA ASN A 882 -18.58 35.57 15.67
C ASN A 882 -17.35 34.93 14.99
N GLY A 883 -17.50 34.32 13.81
CA GLY A 883 -16.41 33.73 13.03
C GLY A 883 -15.89 32.41 13.61
N SER A 884 -14.67 32.02 13.26
CA SER A 884 -14.05 30.76 13.69
C SER A 884 -13.36 30.86 15.05
N LEU A 885 -13.23 29.72 15.74
CA LEU A 885 -12.46 29.58 16.97
C LEU A 885 -10.99 30.03 16.77
N GLU A 886 -10.40 29.73 15.61
CA GLU A 886 -9.05 30.22 15.26
C GLU A 886 -8.94 31.75 15.40
N LYS A 887 -9.92 32.51 14.91
CA LYS A 887 -9.91 33.98 15.02
C LYS A 887 -9.94 34.44 16.48
N TRP A 888 -10.60 33.70 17.37
CA TRP A 888 -10.67 34.03 18.80
C TRP A 888 -9.42 33.63 19.58
N LEU A 889 -8.69 32.61 19.14
CA LEU A 889 -7.44 32.20 19.78
C LEU A 889 -6.28 33.14 19.41
N TYR A 890 -6.26 33.67 18.18
CA TYR A 890 -5.07 34.36 17.64
C TYR A 890 -5.25 35.85 17.31
N SER A 891 -6.47 36.40 17.33
CA SER A 891 -6.64 37.85 17.07
C SER A 891 -6.40 38.67 18.35
N PRO A 892 -5.62 39.76 18.29
CA PRO A 892 -5.23 40.54 19.47
C PRO A 892 -6.40 41.25 20.18
N ASN A 893 -7.55 41.42 19.53
CA ASN A 893 -8.72 42.12 20.07
C ASN A 893 -9.83 41.17 20.56
N ARG A 894 -9.54 39.87 20.68
CA ARG A 894 -10.52 38.85 21.08
C ARG A 894 -9.93 38.00 22.19
N SER A 895 -10.70 37.75 23.24
CA SER A 895 -10.31 36.87 24.34
C SER A 895 -11.51 36.05 24.81
N MET A 896 -11.24 34.85 25.32
CA MET A 896 -12.24 33.95 25.88
C MET A 896 -11.80 33.52 27.26
N ASN A 897 -12.72 33.58 28.22
CA ASN A 897 -12.49 33.05 29.55
C ASN A 897 -12.54 31.51 29.56
N ILE A 898 -12.12 30.91 30.67
CA ILE A 898 -12.04 29.46 30.82
C ILE A 898 -13.39 28.76 30.63
N LEU A 899 -14.50 29.36 31.10
CA LEU A 899 -15.85 28.78 30.96
C LEU A 899 -16.32 28.78 29.51
N GLN A 900 -16.06 29.85 28.75
CA GLN A 900 -16.38 29.92 27.33
C GLN A 900 -15.62 28.85 26.53
N ARG A 901 -14.32 28.66 26.82
CA ARG A 901 -13.52 27.61 26.17
C ARG A 901 -14.03 26.21 26.50
N LEU A 902 -14.42 25.97 27.75
CA LEU A 902 -15.03 24.71 28.18
C LEU A 902 -16.37 24.45 27.47
N ASP A 903 -17.22 25.48 27.32
CA ASP A 903 -18.50 25.34 26.64
C ASP A 903 -18.34 25.09 25.14
N ILE A 904 -17.43 25.82 24.48
CA ILE A 904 -17.09 25.59 23.07
C ILE A 904 -16.61 24.15 22.85
N MET A 905 -15.67 23.67 23.67
CA MET A 905 -15.14 22.31 23.51
C MET A 905 -16.16 21.24 23.87
N LYS A 906 -17.09 21.51 24.79
CA LYS A 906 -18.23 20.63 25.07
C LYS A 906 -19.17 20.57 23.88
N ASP A 907 -19.46 21.69 23.24
CA ASP A 907 -20.31 21.77 22.05
C ASP A 907 -19.70 21.00 20.87
N VAL A 908 -18.39 21.12 20.64
CA VAL A 908 -17.65 20.32 19.65
C VAL A 908 -17.68 18.83 20.01
N ALA A 909 -17.52 18.48 21.28
CA ALA A 909 -17.61 17.09 21.72
C ALA A 909 -18.99 16.48 21.47
N LEU A 910 -20.07 17.24 21.71
CA LEU A 910 -21.44 16.84 21.43
C LEU A 910 -21.71 16.70 19.93
N ALA A 911 -21.15 17.59 19.11
CA ALA A 911 -21.23 17.48 17.66
C ALA A 911 -20.59 16.18 17.14
N LEU A 912 -19.37 15.85 17.59
CA LEU A 912 -18.68 14.64 17.18
C LEU A 912 -19.32 13.38 17.76
N GLU A 913 -19.83 13.42 18.99
CA GLU A 913 -20.61 12.33 19.59
C GLU A 913 -21.83 11.98 18.75
N TYR A 914 -22.57 13.00 18.30
CA TYR A 914 -23.70 12.86 17.39
C TYR A 914 -23.29 12.30 16.02
N LEU A 915 -22.16 12.72 15.45
CA LEU A 915 -21.67 12.16 14.17
C LEU A 915 -21.24 10.69 14.31
N HIS A 916 -20.60 10.33 15.42
CA HIS A 916 -20.06 8.98 15.63
C HIS A 916 -21.12 7.97 16.10
N HIS A 917 -22.14 8.40 16.85
CA HIS A 917 -23.10 7.50 17.51
C HIS A 917 -24.57 7.85 17.23
N GLY A 918 -24.86 9.05 16.73
CA GLY A 918 -26.22 9.49 16.39
C GLY A 918 -26.76 8.89 15.09
N TYR A 919 -25.89 8.24 14.31
CA TYR A 919 -26.22 7.50 13.12
C TYR A 919 -25.75 6.06 13.22
N SER A 920 -26.44 5.23 12.47
CA SER A 920 -26.23 3.80 12.35
C SER A 920 -25.03 3.44 11.47
N MET A 921 -24.59 4.34 10.59
CA MET A 921 -23.23 4.38 10.04
C MET A 921 -22.51 5.59 10.63
N PRO A 922 -21.40 5.40 11.38
CA PRO A 922 -20.65 6.51 11.93
C PRO A 922 -20.15 7.45 10.83
N ILE A 923 -20.36 8.75 11.01
CA ILE A 923 -19.80 9.80 10.17
C ILE A 923 -18.49 10.24 10.80
N VAL A 924 -17.38 10.10 10.09
CA VAL A 924 -16.07 10.61 10.49
C VAL A 924 -15.83 11.93 9.76
N HIS A 925 -15.57 12.99 10.49
CA HIS A 925 -15.40 14.35 9.96
C HIS A 925 -14.07 14.50 9.21
N CYS A 926 -13.00 13.88 9.69
CA CYS A 926 -11.65 13.86 9.10
C CYS A 926 -10.87 15.20 9.08
N ASP A 927 -11.47 16.33 9.50
CA ASP A 927 -10.83 17.65 9.46
C ASP A 927 -11.23 18.56 10.64
N VAL A 928 -11.21 18.00 11.85
CA VAL A 928 -11.52 18.76 13.07
C VAL A 928 -10.32 19.66 13.42
N LYS A 929 -10.51 20.98 13.30
CA LYS A 929 -9.51 22.02 13.59
C LYS A 929 -10.18 23.36 13.94
N PRO A 930 -9.49 24.34 14.58
CA PRO A 930 -10.14 25.57 15.03
C PRO A 930 -10.75 26.45 13.94
N SER A 931 -10.24 26.39 12.71
CA SER A 931 -10.81 27.15 11.58
C SER A 931 -12.15 26.60 11.09
N ASN A 932 -12.45 25.34 11.38
CA ASN A 932 -13.69 24.64 11.05
C ASN A 932 -14.71 24.63 12.21
N ILE A 933 -14.38 25.25 13.35
CA ILE A 933 -15.28 25.43 14.49
C ILE A 933 -15.76 26.88 14.47
N LEU A 934 -17.03 27.10 14.12
CA LEU A 934 -17.64 28.42 13.98
C LEU A 934 -18.50 28.78 15.19
N LEU A 935 -18.62 30.07 15.51
CA LEU A 935 -19.34 30.57 16.67
C LEU A 935 -20.54 31.43 16.24
N ASP A 936 -21.72 31.10 16.77
CA ASP A 936 -22.94 31.88 16.57
C ASP A 936 -23.00 33.12 17.49
N ASP A 937 -24.10 33.87 17.46
CA ASP A 937 -24.31 35.08 18.28
C ASP A 937 -24.18 34.82 19.79
N ASP A 938 -24.53 33.61 20.25
CA ASP A 938 -24.53 33.21 21.66
C ASP A 938 -23.21 32.53 22.08
N MET A 939 -22.17 32.58 21.22
CA MET A 939 -20.88 31.88 21.39
C MET A 939 -21.01 30.35 21.47
N ILE A 940 -22.08 29.78 20.90
CA ILE A 940 -22.27 28.34 20.77
C ILE A 940 -21.43 27.84 19.59
N ALA A 941 -20.74 26.71 19.79
CA ALA A 941 -19.88 26.16 18.75
C ALA A 941 -20.65 25.30 17.74
N HIS A 942 -20.37 25.53 16.46
CA HIS A 942 -20.87 24.78 15.32
C HIS A 942 -19.71 24.22 14.51
N VAL A 943 -19.62 22.89 14.42
CA VAL A 943 -18.64 22.21 13.55
C VAL A 943 -19.08 22.32 12.10
N ALA A 944 -18.15 22.73 11.22
CA ALA A 944 -18.37 23.03 9.81
C ALA A 944 -17.31 22.37 8.91
N ASP A 945 -17.52 22.47 7.60
CA ASP A 945 -16.63 21.95 6.54
C ASP A 945 -16.54 20.41 6.45
N PHE A 946 -17.58 19.80 5.85
CA PHE A 946 -17.69 18.35 5.66
C PHE A 946 -17.08 17.85 4.34
N GLY A 947 -16.23 18.66 3.70
CA GLY A 947 -15.70 18.41 2.35
C GLY A 947 -14.97 17.09 2.17
N ILE A 948 -14.46 16.51 3.26
CA ILE A 948 -13.73 15.23 3.27
C ILE A 948 -14.30 14.21 4.26
N ALA A 949 -15.50 14.46 4.79
CA ALA A 949 -16.14 13.58 5.75
C ALA A 949 -16.49 12.22 5.11
N ARG A 950 -16.42 11.13 5.89
CA ARG A 950 -16.65 9.76 5.43
C ARG A 950 -17.72 9.04 6.25
N LEU A 951 -18.45 8.15 5.60
CA LEU A 951 -19.36 7.20 6.25
C LEU A 951 -18.63 5.87 6.40
N ILE A 952 -18.61 5.29 7.60
CA ILE A 952 -17.98 3.99 7.85
C ILE A 952 -19.05 2.90 7.99
N GLY A 953 -18.96 1.85 7.18
CA GLY A 953 -19.84 0.68 7.25
C GLY A 953 -19.42 -0.29 8.35
N GLY A 954 -20.41 -0.85 9.06
CA GLY A 954 -20.19 -1.68 10.24
C GLY A 954 -19.47 -3.00 9.94
N GLY A 955 -18.30 -3.17 10.56
CA GLY A 955 -17.52 -4.41 10.64
C GLY A 955 -16.06 -4.23 10.22
N ASP A 956 -15.24 -3.56 11.04
CA ASP A 956 -13.76 -3.47 10.98
C ASP A 956 -13.05 -3.32 9.60
N SER A 957 -13.74 -2.84 8.56
CA SER A 957 -13.11 -2.61 7.25
C SER A 957 -12.64 -1.15 7.13
N MET A 958 -11.38 -0.96 7.46
CA MET A 958 -10.57 0.21 7.12
C MET A 958 -10.70 0.53 5.62
N THR A 959 -10.98 1.78 5.27
CA THR A 959 -10.81 2.27 3.88
C THR A 959 -9.41 2.87 3.75
N GLU A 960 -8.51 2.20 3.04
CA GLU A 960 -7.17 2.73 2.72
C GLU A 960 -7.28 3.85 1.67
N THR A 961 -6.89 5.07 2.04
CA THR A 961 -6.73 6.19 1.09
C THR A 961 -5.48 7.01 1.41
N ILE A 962 -4.79 7.47 0.36
CA ILE A 962 -3.58 8.28 0.48
C ILE A 962 -4.01 9.75 0.68
N THR A 963 -3.76 10.27 1.89
CA THR A 963 -3.69 11.70 2.30
C THR A 963 -4.90 12.62 2.11
N LEU A 964 -5.72 12.82 3.16
CA LEU A 964 -6.66 13.95 3.30
C LEU A 964 -6.90 14.30 4.79
N ALA A 965 -5.94 14.92 5.49
CA ALA A 965 -6.22 15.64 6.75
C ALA A 965 -5.17 16.75 6.99
N THR A 966 -5.51 17.75 7.80
CA THR A 966 -4.64 18.91 8.05
C THR A 966 -3.42 18.53 8.90
N VAL A 967 -2.23 18.92 8.45
CA VAL A 967 -0.94 18.70 9.15
C VAL A 967 -1.02 19.24 10.58
N GLY A 968 -0.56 18.43 11.56
CA GLY A 968 -0.57 18.75 12.99
C GLY A 968 -1.80 18.25 13.76
N TYR A 969 -2.95 18.08 13.09
CA TYR A 969 -4.20 17.59 13.71
C TYR A 969 -4.53 16.13 13.34
N MET A 970 -3.81 15.59 12.35
CA MET A 970 -4.01 14.25 11.81
C MET A 970 -3.57 13.16 12.79
N ALA A 971 -4.40 12.13 12.95
CA ALA A 971 -4.05 10.94 13.73
C ALA A 971 -2.92 10.14 13.03
N PRO A 972 -1.96 9.56 13.78
CA PRO A 972 -0.80 8.87 13.19
C PRO A 972 -1.15 7.78 12.17
N GLU A 973 -2.24 7.05 12.39
CA GLU A 973 -2.70 5.98 11.51
C GLU A 973 -3.25 6.46 10.16
N TYR A 974 -3.66 7.73 10.03
CA TYR A 974 -4.11 8.32 8.76
C TYR A 974 -2.92 8.52 7.81
N GLY A 975 -1.78 9.00 8.34
CA GLY A 975 -0.57 9.29 7.55
C GLY A 975 0.28 8.05 7.22
N MET A 976 0.29 7.04 8.10
CA MET A 976 1.14 5.86 7.94
C MET A 976 0.45 4.70 7.20
N ARG A 977 -0.88 4.57 7.30
CA ARG A 977 -1.64 3.43 6.77
C ARG A 977 -2.89 3.82 5.97
N GLY A 978 -3.21 5.12 5.88
CA GLY A 978 -4.38 5.61 5.15
C GLY A 978 -5.72 5.19 5.76
N ILE A 979 -5.75 4.77 7.03
CA ILE A 979 -6.92 4.19 7.71
C ILE A 979 -7.80 5.32 8.27
N VAL A 980 -9.04 5.44 7.82
CA VAL A 980 -10.01 6.40 8.40
C VAL A 980 -10.88 5.73 9.47
N SER A 981 -11.03 6.35 10.65
CA SER A 981 -11.85 5.83 11.76
C SER A 981 -12.41 6.95 12.65
N THR A 982 -13.46 6.65 13.43
CA THR A 982 -13.99 7.61 14.43
C THR A 982 -12.93 7.98 15.47
N LYS A 983 -11.96 7.09 15.73
CA LYS A 983 -10.81 7.35 16.62
C LYS A 983 -9.84 8.39 16.07
N GLY A 984 -9.84 8.62 14.75
CA GLY A 984 -9.09 9.71 14.14
C GLY A 984 -9.64 11.08 14.54
N ASP A 985 -10.97 11.26 14.48
CA ASP A 985 -11.63 12.50 14.95
C ASP A 985 -11.42 12.74 16.45
N VAL A 986 -11.41 11.68 17.27
CA VAL A 986 -11.10 11.77 18.71
C VAL A 986 -9.69 12.34 18.91
N TYR A 987 -8.71 11.87 18.14
CA TYR A 987 -7.34 12.39 18.22
C TYR A 987 -7.29 13.86 17.83
N SER A 988 -7.89 14.24 16.70
CA SER A 988 -7.95 15.64 16.25
C SER A 988 -8.64 16.54 17.29
N PHE A 989 -9.73 16.06 17.91
CA PHE A 989 -10.39 16.75 19.01
C PHE A 989 -9.46 16.97 20.21
N GLY A 990 -8.64 15.98 20.57
CA GLY A 990 -7.64 16.11 21.64
C GLY A 990 -6.60 17.19 21.35
N ILE A 991 -6.12 17.27 20.10
CA ILE A 991 -5.19 18.33 19.67
C ILE A 991 -5.86 19.72 19.74
N VAL A 992 -7.09 19.85 19.23
CA VAL A 992 -7.85 21.11 19.33
C VAL A 992 -8.10 21.50 20.78
N LEU A 993 -8.33 20.53 21.67
CA LEU A 993 -8.48 20.77 23.11
C LEU A 993 -7.18 21.30 23.72
N MET A 994 -6.02 20.76 23.36
CA MET A 994 -4.72 21.30 23.79
C MET A 994 -4.50 22.72 23.28
N GLU A 995 -4.68 22.96 21.98
CA GLU A 995 -4.51 24.27 21.35
C GLU A 995 -5.44 25.32 21.96
N THR A 996 -6.70 24.97 22.21
CA THR A 996 -7.71 25.89 22.78
C THR A 996 -7.29 26.40 24.16
N PHE A 997 -6.62 25.59 24.98
CA PHE A 997 -6.26 25.96 26.36
C PHE A 997 -4.79 26.38 26.53
N THR A 998 -3.97 26.26 25.48
CA THR A 998 -2.56 26.70 25.45
C THR A 998 -2.33 27.91 24.55
N LYS A 999 -3.23 28.18 23.60
CA LYS A 999 -3.02 29.06 22.44
C LYS A 999 -1.78 28.71 21.61
N ARG A 1000 -1.27 27.47 21.67
CA ARG A 1000 -0.15 27.00 20.85
C ARG A 1000 -0.64 26.16 19.68
N LYS A 1001 -0.26 26.54 18.46
CA LYS A 1001 -0.61 25.78 17.26
C LYS A 1001 0.21 24.49 17.23
N PRO A 1002 -0.34 23.33 16.85
CA PRO A 1002 0.47 22.12 16.67
C PRO A 1002 1.55 22.27 15.58
N THR A 1003 1.45 23.30 14.74
CA THR A 1003 2.42 23.69 13.71
C THR A 1003 3.28 24.89 14.11
N ASP A 1004 3.26 25.33 15.38
CA ASP A 1004 4.14 26.40 15.84
C ASP A 1004 5.62 26.02 15.64
N GLU A 1005 6.44 27.00 15.27
CA GLU A 1005 7.88 26.81 15.00
C GLU A 1005 8.65 26.23 16.20
N MET A 1006 8.09 26.28 17.42
CA MET A 1006 8.69 25.69 18.61
C MET A 1006 8.65 24.14 18.61
N PHE A 1007 7.81 23.52 17.78
CA PHE A 1007 7.68 22.07 17.67
C PHE A 1007 8.52 21.56 16.47
N VAL A 1008 9.78 21.19 16.73
CA VAL A 1008 10.74 20.70 15.73
C VAL A 1008 11.34 19.37 16.20
N GLY A 1009 11.58 18.43 15.27
CA GLY A 1009 12.15 17.12 15.58
C GLY A 1009 11.12 16.18 16.21
N GLU A 1010 11.46 15.51 17.31
CA GLU A 1010 10.56 14.56 17.97
C GLU A 1010 9.48 15.24 18.83
N MET A 1011 9.72 16.48 19.29
CA MET A 1011 8.83 17.24 20.17
C MET A 1011 7.61 17.81 19.43
N ASN A 1012 6.41 17.45 19.88
CA ASN A 1012 5.14 17.97 19.36
C ASN A 1012 4.22 18.43 20.50
N LEU A 1013 3.13 19.12 20.17
CA LEU A 1013 2.17 19.68 21.14
C LEU A 1013 1.69 18.64 22.17
N LYS A 1014 1.44 17.39 21.74
CA LYS A 1014 1.04 16.29 22.63
C LYS A 1014 2.14 15.96 23.63
N GLN A 1015 3.37 15.71 23.16
CA GLN A 1015 4.50 15.36 24.04
C GLN A 1015 4.84 16.49 25.01
N TRP A 1016 4.76 17.75 24.55
CA TRP A 1016 4.96 18.92 25.39
C TRP A 1016 3.96 18.97 26.56
N ILE A 1017 2.69 18.67 26.30
CA ILE A 1017 1.66 18.59 27.33
C ILE A 1017 1.84 17.36 28.23
N GLU A 1018 2.13 16.18 27.69
CA GLU A 1018 2.35 14.97 28.49
C GLU A 1018 3.52 15.12 29.47
N ASN A 1019 4.61 15.76 29.04
CA ASN A 1019 5.77 16.05 29.88
C ASN A 1019 5.42 17.00 31.05
N SER A 1020 4.42 17.87 30.88
CA SER A 1020 3.96 18.79 31.93
C SER A 1020 2.96 18.17 32.93
N LEU A 1021 2.46 16.95 32.67
CA LEU A 1021 1.46 16.27 33.52
C LEU A 1021 2.06 15.33 34.59
N PHE A 1022 3.38 15.20 34.68
CA PHE A 1022 4.10 14.36 35.65
C PHE A 1022 4.13 14.97 37.08
N PRO A 1023 4.40 14.17 38.14
CA PRO A 1023 4.07 14.50 39.54
C PRO A 1023 4.76 15.70 40.23
N ASP A 1024 5.51 16.55 39.52
CA ASP A 1024 6.15 17.80 40.01
C ASP A 1024 5.78 19.02 39.11
N SER A 1025 4.58 19.03 38.53
CA SER A 1025 4.20 19.72 37.28
C SER A 1025 4.30 21.26 37.21
N ALA A 1026 4.89 21.73 36.10
CA ALA A 1026 4.86 23.08 35.53
C ALA A 1026 3.67 23.32 34.57
N ILE A 1027 2.46 22.84 34.91
CA ILE A 1027 1.25 23.04 34.07
C ILE A 1027 1.00 24.53 33.81
N ASP A 1028 1.40 25.37 34.76
CA ASP A 1028 1.31 26.83 34.73
C ASP A 1028 2.18 27.46 33.62
N GLU A 1029 3.19 26.75 33.12
CA GLU A 1029 4.11 27.22 32.06
C GLU A 1029 3.60 26.90 30.64
N VAL A 1030 2.65 25.98 30.49
CA VAL A 1030 2.18 25.50 29.18
C VAL A 1030 0.79 25.99 28.80
N VAL A 1031 -0.04 26.33 29.79
CA VAL A 1031 -1.41 26.82 29.60
C VAL A 1031 -1.42 28.32 29.27
N ASP A 1032 -2.51 28.78 28.66
CA ASP A 1032 -2.69 30.19 28.35
C ASP A 1032 -2.76 31.04 29.63
N ALA A 1033 -1.76 31.91 29.82
CA ALA A 1033 -1.63 32.75 31.02
C ALA A 1033 -2.86 33.65 31.26
N ASP A 1034 -3.55 34.05 30.19
CA ASP A 1034 -4.75 34.91 30.27
C ASP A 1034 -5.93 34.21 30.97
N ILE A 1035 -6.00 32.87 30.92
CA ILE A 1035 -7.07 32.08 31.55
C ILE A 1035 -6.62 31.42 32.85
N LEU A 1036 -5.32 31.32 33.10
CA LEU A 1036 -4.79 30.88 34.39
C LEU A 1036 -4.90 31.99 35.44
N GLY A 1037 -4.54 33.23 35.08
CA GLY A 1037 -4.47 34.35 36.00
C GLY A 1037 -3.21 34.30 36.88
N THR A 1038 -3.17 35.11 37.94
CA THR A 1038 -2.03 35.17 38.86
C THR A 1038 -2.31 34.39 40.14
N GLU A 1039 -1.26 33.99 40.87
CA GLU A 1039 -1.40 33.28 42.16
C GLU A 1039 -2.14 34.08 43.24
N GLU A 1040 -2.30 35.39 43.03
CA GLU A 1040 -3.05 36.30 43.92
C GLU A 1040 -4.57 36.21 43.70
N ASP A 1041 -5.03 35.59 42.61
CA ASP A 1041 -6.45 35.36 42.33
C ASP A 1041 -7.01 34.26 43.24
N GLY A 1042 -8.08 34.54 43.98
CA GLY A 1042 -8.69 33.59 44.92
C GLY A 1042 -9.22 32.28 44.31
N ASP A 1043 -9.38 32.23 42.98
CA ASP A 1043 -9.79 31.06 42.22
C ASP A 1043 -8.65 30.42 41.39
N PHE A 1044 -7.39 30.89 41.53
CA PHE A 1044 -6.21 30.38 40.80
C PHE A 1044 -6.06 28.87 40.90
N VAL A 1045 -6.13 28.31 42.12
CA VAL A 1045 -6.01 26.86 42.36
C VAL A 1045 -7.10 26.09 41.61
N SER A 1046 -8.33 26.61 41.62
CA SER A 1046 -9.47 25.97 40.93
C SER A 1046 -9.32 26.02 39.40
N ARG A 1047 -8.78 27.13 38.86
CA ARG A 1047 -8.47 27.27 37.41
C ARG A 1047 -7.36 26.30 37.02
N ARG A 1048 -6.28 26.22 37.80
CA ARG A 1048 -5.17 25.30 37.57
C ARG A 1048 -5.62 23.83 37.58
N ASP A 1049 -6.41 23.43 38.58
CA ASP A 1049 -6.95 22.07 38.68
C ASP A 1049 -7.88 21.73 37.51
N CYS A 1050 -8.68 22.70 37.07
CA CYS A 1050 -9.52 22.59 35.88
C CYS A 1050 -8.67 22.36 34.63
N LEU A 1051 -7.66 23.20 34.38
CA LEU A 1051 -6.76 23.11 33.24
C LEU A 1051 -5.98 21.78 33.22
N SER A 1052 -5.47 21.35 34.38
CA SER A 1052 -4.84 20.03 34.52
C SER A 1052 -5.79 18.88 34.14
N SER A 1053 -7.05 18.96 34.57
CA SER A 1053 -8.07 17.96 34.23
C SER A 1053 -8.41 17.96 32.73
N VAL A 1054 -8.45 19.14 32.10
CA VAL A 1054 -8.63 19.27 30.65
C VAL A 1054 -7.47 18.64 29.89
N MET A 1055 -6.22 18.90 30.30
CA MET A 1055 -5.04 18.34 29.64
C MET A 1055 -4.93 16.82 29.77
N ARG A 1056 -5.35 16.25 30.92
CA ARG A 1056 -5.45 14.79 31.07
C ARG A 1056 -6.48 14.19 30.11
N LEU A 1057 -7.64 14.84 29.94
CA LEU A 1057 -8.62 14.39 28.96
C LEU A 1057 -8.08 14.49 27.53
N ALA A 1058 -7.40 15.59 27.21
CA ALA A 1058 -6.78 15.78 25.90
C ALA A 1058 -5.74 14.69 25.59
N SER A 1059 -4.87 14.34 26.55
CA SER A 1059 -3.91 13.24 26.42
C SER A 1059 -4.61 11.89 26.21
N ALA A 1060 -5.71 11.61 26.94
CA ALA A 1060 -6.50 10.40 26.75
C ALA A 1060 -7.17 10.30 25.36
N CYS A 1061 -7.56 11.44 24.77
CA CYS A 1061 -8.04 11.50 23.38
C CYS A 1061 -6.91 11.27 22.36
N CYS A 1062 -5.66 11.58 22.71
CA CYS A 1062 -4.50 11.48 21.83
C CYS A 1062 -3.59 10.25 22.08
N ALA A 1063 -4.12 9.19 22.70
CA ALA A 1063 -3.37 7.93 22.90
C ALA A 1063 -2.80 7.39 21.57
N ALA A 1064 -1.62 6.76 21.63
CA ALA A 1064 -0.88 6.35 20.43
C ALA A 1064 -1.64 5.30 19.62
N LEU A 1065 -2.24 4.31 20.29
CA LEU A 1065 -3.07 3.29 19.67
C LEU A 1065 -4.54 3.72 19.62
N PRO A 1066 -5.26 3.57 18.48
CA PRO A 1066 -6.67 3.95 18.37
C PRO A 1066 -7.60 3.29 19.40
N GLU A 1067 -7.30 2.05 19.81
CA GLU A 1067 -8.09 1.25 20.74
C GLU A 1067 -8.01 1.78 22.18
N GLU A 1068 -6.91 2.47 22.52
CA GLU A 1068 -6.68 3.06 23.84
C GLU A 1068 -7.32 4.44 24.00
N ARG A 1069 -7.69 5.09 22.88
CA ARG A 1069 -8.34 6.41 22.93
C ARG A 1069 -9.74 6.29 23.51
N ILE A 1070 -10.12 7.25 24.34
CA ILE A 1070 -11.50 7.40 24.83
C ILE A 1070 -12.47 7.59 23.64
N ASN A 1071 -13.77 7.31 23.79
CA ASN A 1071 -14.76 7.64 22.77
C ASN A 1071 -15.36 9.05 23.01
N MET A 1072 -15.99 9.64 22.00
CA MET A 1072 -16.53 11.01 22.11
C MET A 1072 -17.66 11.15 23.13
N LYS A 1073 -18.42 10.09 23.40
CA LYS A 1073 -19.46 10.09 24.43
C LYS A 1073 -18.87 10.27 25.84
N ASP A 1074 -17.82 9.51 26.14
CA ASP A 1074 -17.13 9.59 27.42
C ASP A 1074 -16.31 10.89 27.54
N ALA A 1075 -15.75 11.40 26.44
CA ALA A 1075 -15.08 12.70 26.41
C ALA A 1075 -16.06 13.86 26.72
N ALA A 1076 -17.25 13.88 26.11
CA ALA A 1076 -18.29 14.87 26.39
C ALA A 1076 -18.77 14.82 27.85
N VAL A 1077 -18.97 13.62 28.40
CA VAL A 1077 -19.33 13.42 29.81
C VAL A 1077 -18.21 13.92 30.74
N THR A 1078 -16.95 13.65 30.40
CA THR A 1078 -15.79 14.07 31.20
C THR A 1078 -15.61 15.59 31.19
N LEU A 1079 -15.75 16.25 30.04
CA LEU A 1079 -15.75 17.73 29.97
C LEU A 1079 -16.86 18.35 30.84
N ASN A 1080 -18.06 17.75 30.83
CA ASN A 1080 -19.16 18.24 31.66
C ASN A 1080 -18.87 18.07 33.17
N LYS A 1081 -18.22 16.97 33.56
CA LYS A 1081 -17.76 16.75 34.94
C LYS A 1081 -16.69 17.78 35.35
N ILE A 1082 -15.71 18.03 34.49
CA ILE A 1082 -14.67 19.05 34.71
C ILE A 1082 -15.31 20.42 34.92
N LYS A 1083 -16.22 20.83 34.02
CA LYS A 1083 -16.95 22.10 34.14
C LYS A 1083 -17.75 22.20 35.43
N THR A 1084 -18.49 21.15 35.78
CA THR A 1084 -19.33 21.12 37.00
C THR A 1084 -18.47 21.20 38.26
N LYS A 1085 -17.31 20.53 38.28
CA LYS A 1085 -16.35 20.62 39.38
C LYS A 1085 -15.79 22.03 39.49
N TYR A 1086 -15.31 22.60 38.39
CA TYR A 1086 -14.78 23.97 38.36
C TYR A 1086 -15.79 25.01 38.86
N LEU A 1087 -17.06 24.92 38.44
CA LEU A 1087 -18.12 25.83 38.91
C LEU A 1087 -18.42 25.69 40.42
N LYS A 1088 -18.27 24.49 41.00
CA LYS A 1088 -18.41 24.29 42.44
C LYS A 1088 -17.23 24.87 43.21
N ASP A 1089 -16.02 24.66 42.69
CA ASP A 1089 -14.77 25.07 43.34
C ASP A 1089 -14.57 26.60 43.23
N SER A 1090 -15.01 27.22 42.12
CA SER A 1090 -14.99 28.68 41.92
C SER A 1090 -16.17 29.42 42.56
N GLY A 1091 -17.33 28.77 42.69
CA GLY A 1091 -18.54 29.33 43.32
C GLY A 1091 -18.57 29.21 44.86
N GLY A 1092 -17.57 28.57 45.47
CA GLY A 1092 -17.44 28.39 46.92
C GLY A 1092 -16.90 29.59 47.69
N VAL A 1093 -16.53 30.69 47.02
CA VAL A 1093 -16.06 31.93 47.65
C VAL A 1093 -17.16 32.99 47.60
N ASN A 1094 -18.26 32.70 48.31
CA ASN A 1094 -19.13 33.66 48.98
C ASN A 1094 -20.19 32.87 49.78
N SER A 1095 -19.75 32.33 50.92
CA SER A 1095 -20.55 32.18 52.13
C SER A 1095 -19.92 33.03 53.22
#